data_AF-A0A6J0KM90-F1
#
_entry.id   AF-A0A6J0KM90-F1
#
_cell.length_a   1.000
_cell.length_b   1.000
_cell.length_c   1.000
_cell.angle_alpha   90.00
_cell.angle_beta   90.00
_cell.angle_gamma   90.00
#
_symmetry.space_group_name_H-M   'P 1'
#
loop_
_entity.id
_entity.type
_entity.pdbx_description
1 polymer ?
#
loop_
_entity_poly.entity_id
_entity_poly.type
_entity_poly.pdbx_seq_one_letter_code
_entity_poly.pdbx_strand_id
1 'polypeptide(L)'
;MIDKIANDVSNKLITPSHGYGDFVGIEAHIEVINSMLRFESEEARMVGILGPSGIGKTTIVRALFGQISSQFHHRAFVSYKQTNQDDYGTKLRWEEQLLSDVLGQTDIKVFHLGAVEQRLKHKKVLIVLDDVDDLELLKTLVGKTGWFGSGSRIIVITQDRQLLKAHEIDLVYEVEFPSEEVALEMFCRSAFGQNSPPDGFMELAFQVAKLAGSLPLGLSILGSSLRGRHEKEWNEMLPRLQNGLDGKIEKILRVGYDRLDGKDKELFLYIACLFNGVEVSSIKDLLGDGVNIGFTMLADKSFIRITTDRTVEMHNLLQKMGREIARAASLNNPGKRQFLVNVEDIRDVFTDKTGTETLLGIYLNTSYTKAPFCIDEESFKGMRNLQILKIHGRLHLPQSELYLPRKLRLLDWNEYPSKCLPCNFKAECLIELIMESSNLEKLWEGTLPIGSLKKMRMSDSIYLKELPDLSNAINLEEIYLDGCTSVVTLPFSIQNLPKLRKLDLENCTKLENFPTHVNLESLEYFSLRGCSRLRNFPQIHKYTSSHGTAIEVEDCFWNKNLPGSDYLGCLIRCKVRPEHLVRLVLRGNMLEKLWEGAQSLGSLVKMDLSGCENLTEVPDLSKAINLDFLQLNDCKSLVTVPSTIGSLNKLVKLEMKECTRLETLPTDINLSSLKTVNLGGCSRLKSFPQISRSIENFNLNGTAIEKVPCCIESLSMLTVLTMRCCKRLKNISPNIFRMQRLGKADFTDCVGVKMALSDDASVVATTSMEDLFSRIQLHGNLENQDEFLLLAGLSLGREYFEFNNCFSLDEDARELILRSYINPTVLPGGEVPTYFTHRTSGHSLTVKLPKSSLSQEFLGFKACVVVEPLTNPNVFLSVLSVRWHFRGLSGILYINSEIDLCKTDHLVMGSFKFHPIGAPSPLEYNDVEFEFSTIDGFSDTILFQRIKGCGIRFLNVPS
;
A
#
# COMPACT_ATOMS: atom_id res chain seq x y z
N MET A 1 -42.36 7.44 -13.92
CA MET A 1 -42.06 6.15 -13.24
C MET A 1 -41.97 5.02 -14.23
N ILE A 2 -43.00 4.82 -15.08
CA ILE A 2 -42.97 3.83 -16.18
C ILE A 2 -41.84 4.12 -17.18
N ASP A 3 -41.64 5.37 -17.60
CA ASP A 3 -40.50 5.70 -18.49
C ASP A 3 -39.13 5.53 -17.83
N LYS A 4 -39.07 5.70 -16.50
CA LYS A 4 -37.85 5.48 -15.72
C LYS A 4 -37.52 3.98 -15.66
N ILE A 5 -38.54 3.15 -15.41
CA ILE A 5 -38.44 1.69 -15.44
C ILE A 5 -38.16 1.18 -16.86
N ALA A 6 -38.78 1.76 -17.89
CA ALA A 6 -38.58 1.38 -19.28
C ALA A 6 -37.17 1.73 -19.76
N ASN A 7 -36.62 2.88 -19.36
CA ASN A 7 -35.22 3.23 -19.62
C ASN A 7 -34.26 2.35 -18.83
N ASP A 8 -34.55 2.04 -17.55
CA ASP A 8 -33.73 1.13 -16.73
C ASP A 8 -33.70 -0.29 -17.31
N VAL A 9 -34.86 -0.78 -17.76
CA VAL A 9 -35.03 -2.09 -18.40
C VAL A 9 -34.39 -2.10 -19.78
N SER A 10 -34.53 -1.04 -20.58
CA SER A 10 -33.85 -0.92 -21.87
C SER A 10 -32.33 -0.83 -21.71
N ASN A 11 -31.82 -0.11 -20.72
CA ASN A 11 -30.39 -0.04 -20.41
C ASN A 11 -29.84 -1.38 -19.90
N LYS A 12 -30.65 -2.17 -19.21
CA LYS A 12 -30.32 -3.56 -18.81
C LYS A 12 -30.47 -4.59 -19.94
N LEU A 13 -31.28 -4.31 -20.96
CA LEU A 13 -31.57 -5.22 -22.09
C LEU A 13 -30.72 -4.95 -23.34
N ILE A 14 -30.03 -3.80 -23.44
CA ILE A 14 -28.97 -3.61 -24.43
C ILE A 14 -27.81 -4.51 -24.01
N THR A 15 -27.83 -5.74 -24.50
CA THR A 15 -26.61 -6.56 -24.56
C THR A 15 -25.61 -5.77 -25.41
N PRO A 16 -24.42 -5.45 -24.90
CA PRO A 16 -23.41 -4.80 -25.72
C PRO A 16 -23.19 -5.67 -26.95
N SER A 17 -23.13 -5.06 -28.15
CA SER A 17 -22.63 -5.78 -29.31
C SER A 17 -21.29 -6.41 -28.91
N HIS A 18 -21.15 -7.74 -29.06
CA HIS A 18 -20.00 -8.57 -28.70
C HIS A 18 -18.65 -8.18 -29.37
N GLY A 19 -18.49 -6.95 -29.89
CA GLY A 19 -17.27 -6.46 -30.52
C GLY A 19 -16.15 -6.03 -29.56
N TYR A 20 -16.35 -6.13 -28.24
CA TYR A 20 -15.37 -5.71 -27.22
C TYR A 20 -15.02 -6.80 -26.20
N GLY A 21 -15.46 -8.05 -26.41
CA GLY A 21 -15.16 -9.19 -25.52
C GLY A 21 -13.67 -9.50 -25.36
N ASP A 22 -12.81 -8.88 -26.17
CA ASP A 22 -11.36 -9.02 -26.15
C ASP A 22 -10.66 -8.16 -25.09
N PHE A 23 -11.32 -7.14 -24.53
CA PHE A 23 -10.71 -6.27 -23.52
C PHE A 23 -10.94 -6.80 -22.09
N VAL A 24 -9.99 -6.51 -21.20
CA VAL A 24 -9.99 -6.97 -19.81
C VAL A 24 -10.04 -5.75 -18.88
N GLY A 25 -10.91 -5.79 -17.87
CA GLY A 25 -10.94 -4.82 -16.77
C GLY A 25 -11.46 -3.43 -17.15
N ILE A 26 -12.13 -3.27 -18.28
CA ILE A 26 -12.67 -1.97 -18.73
C ILE A 26 -14.00 -1.65 -18.05
N GLU A 27 -14.73 -2.67 -17.60
CA GLU A 27 -16.07 -2.59 -17.02
C GLU A 27 -16.10 -1.66 -15.80
N ALA A 28 -15.15 -1.83 -14.88
CA ALA A 28 -15.05 -1.00 -13.68
C ALA A 28 -14.82 0.49 -14.02
N HIS A 29 -13.97 0.79 -15.01
CA HIS A 29 -13.76 2.16 -15.47
C HIS A 29 -15.03 2.76 -16.09
N ILE A 30 -15.74 1.97 -16.90
CA ILE A 30 -17.01 2.38 -17.53
C ILE A 30 -18.07 2.70 -16.48
N GLU A 31 -18.22 1.86 -15.45
CA GLU A 31 -19.18 2.09 -14.36
C GLU A 31 -18.93 3.41 -13.63
N VAL A 32 -17.67 3.72 -13.31
CA VAL A 32 -17.30 4.98 -12.65
C VAL A 32 -17.58 6.18 -13.56
N ILE A 33 -17.20 6.13 -14.84
CA ILE A 33 -17.45 7.22 -15.78
C ILE A 33 -18.96 7.42 -16.00
N ASN A 34 -19.75 6.33 -16.12
CA ASN A 34 -21.20 6.39 -16.22
C ASN A 34 -21.84 7.10 -15.01
N SER A 35 -21.35 6.80 -13.80
CA SER A 35 -21.78 7.47 -12.57
C SER A 35 -21.48 8.98 -12.58
N MET A 36 -20.33 9.40 -13.13
CA MET A 36 -19.99 10.82 -13.28
C MET A 36 -20.88 11.54 -14.30
N LEU A 37 -21.21 10.86 -15.41
CA LEU A 37 -22.07 11.40 -16.47
C LEU A 37 -23.52 11.60 -16.01
N ARG A 38 -24.02 10.85 -15.03
CA ARG A 38 -25.39 10.95 -14.46
C ARG A 38 -26.47 11.16 -15.53
N PHE A 39 -26.78 10.13 -16.32
CA PHE A 39 -27.75 10.24 -17.42
C PHE A 39 -29.18 10.64 -16.99
N GLU A 40 -29.53 10.51 -15.71
CA GLU A 40 -30.81 10.98 -15.17
C GLU A 40 -30.91 12.51 -15.02
N SER A 41 -29.78 13.22 -15.12
CA SER A 41 -29.73 14.69 -14.99
C SER A 41 -29.96 15.38 -16.34
N GLU A 42 -30.84 16.37 -16.34
CA GLU A 42 -31.09 17.25 -17.49
C GLU A 42 -29.96 18.29 -17.71
N GLU A 43 -28.99 18.41 -16.80
CA GLU A 43 -27.88 19.33 -16.98
C GLU A 43 -26.90 18.85 -18.06
N ALA A 44 -26.35 19.78 -18.85
CA ALA A 44 -25.21 19.50 -19.72
C ALA A 44 -23.94 19.34 -18.87
N ARG A 45 -23.17 18.28 -19.11
CA ARG A 45 -21.98 17.95 -18.33
C ARG A 45 -20.75 17.73 -19.19
N MET A 46 -19.61 18.22 -18.68
CA MET A 46 -18.27 17.98 -19.22
C MET A 46 -17.50 17.12 -18.22
N VAL A 47 -16.85 16.05 -18.71
CA VAL A 47 -16.01 15.17 -17.91
C VAL A 47 -14.63 15.05 -18.57
N GLY A 48 -13.58 15.30 -17.81
CA GLY A 48 -12.20 15.07 -18.23
C GLY A 48 -11.73 13.65 -17.90
N ILE A 49 -11.09 12.96 -18.83
CA ILE A 49 -10.44 11.67 -18.62
C ILE A 49 -8.93 11.88 -18.71
N LEU A 50 -8.25 11.69 -17.58
CA LEU A 50 -6.83 11.97 -17.39
C LEU A 50 -6.04 10.68 -17.18
N GLY A 51 -4.77 10.66 -17.57
CA GLY A 51 -3.85 9.57 -17.25
C GLY A 51 -2.66 9.50 -18.20
N PRO A 52 -1.68 8.62 -17.92
CA PRO A 52 -0.46 8.51 -18.73
C PRO A 52 -0.73 8.02 -20.16
N SER A 53 0.22 8.27 -21.07
CA SER A 53 0.16 7.72 -22.44
C SER A 53 0.20 6.19 -22.40
N GLY A 54 -0.66 5.53 -23.17
CA GLY A 54 -0.74 4.06 -23.24
C GLY A 54 -1.55 3.37 -22.14
N ILE A 55 -2.15 4.10 -21.19
CA ILE A 55 -2.99 3.52 -20.12
C ILE A 55 -4.35 2.98 -20.59
N GLY A 56 -4.78 3.34 -21.81
CA GLY A 56 -6.04 2.86 -22.38
C GLY A 56 -7.21 3.85 -22.30
N LYS A 57 -6.99 5.15 -22.00
CA LYS A 57 -8.04 6.18 -21.94
C LYS A 57 -8.97 6.16 -23.17
N THR A 58 -8.39 6.23 -24.37
CA THR A 58 -9.12 6.18 -25.64
C THR A 58 -9.93 4.89 -25.79
N THR A 59 -9.38 3.75 -25.36
CA THR A 59 -10.04 2.44 -25.44
C THR A 59 -11.25 2.39 -24.51
N ILE A 60 -11.10 2.81 -23.26
CA ILE A 60 -12.17 2.86 -22.26
C ILE A 60 -13.32 3.75 -22.76
N VAL A 61 -13.01 4.96 -23.22
CA VAL A 61 -14.03 5.90 -23.68
C VAL A 61 -14.66 5.45 -24.99
N ARG A 62 -13.93 4.76 -25.87
CA ARG A 62 -14.50 4.19 -27.10
C ARG A 62 -15.48 3.06 -26.81
N ALA A 63 -15.16 2.19 -25.85
CA ALA A 63 -16.08 1.15 -25.38
C ALA A 63 -17.34 1.77 -24.76
N LEU A 64 -17.17 2.78 -23.90
CA LEU A 64 -18.27 3.56 -23.34
C LEU A 64 -19.15 4.20 -24.43
N PHE A 65 -18.53 4.89 -25.40
CA PHE A 65 -19.23 5.54 -26.52
C PHE A 65 -20.07 4.53 -27.30
N GLY A 66 -19.56 3.31 -27.52
CA GLY A 66 -20.32 2.21 -28.13
C GLY A 66 -21.60 1.87 -27.36
N GLN A 67 -21.56 1.88 -26.02
CA GLN A 67 -22.71 1.56 -25.16
C GLN A 67 -23.76 2.67 -25.12
N ILE A 68 -23.34 3.94 -25.03
CA ILE A 68 -24.27 5.06 -24.76
C ILE A 68 -24.66 5.86 -26.00
N SER A 69 -23.94 5.74 -27.11
CA SER A 69 -24.14 6.57 -28.31
C SER A 69 -25.55 6.49 -28.91
N SER A 70 -26.24 5.36 -28.75
CA SER A 70 -27.61 5.16 -29.22
C SER A 70 -28.63 6.08 -28.53
N GLN A 71 -28.32 6.56 -27.32
CA GLN A 71 -29.18 7.45 -26.54
C GLN A 71 -29.10 8.92 -27.01
N PHE A 72 -28.22 9.23 -27.96
CA PHE A 72 -27.97 10.58 -28.46
C PHE A 72 -28.16 10.62 -29.98
N HIS A 73 -29.04 11.52 -30.44
CA HIS A 73 -29.27 11.74 -31.87
C HIS A 73 -28.08 12.41 -32.56
N HIS A 74 -27.41 13.31 -31.84
CA HIS A 74 -26.22 14.02 -32.31
C HIS A 74 -25.00 13.55 -31.52
N ARG A 75 -23.99 13.03 -32.21
CA ARG A 75 -22.85 12.40 -31.56
C ARG A 75 -21.60 12.48 -32.42
N ALA A 76 -20.45 12.67 -31.78
CA ALA A 76 -19.15 12.64 -32.45
C ALA A 76 -18.07 12.08 -31.53
N PHE A 77 -17.14 11.34 -32.13
CA PHE A 77 -15.89 10.95 -31.51
C PHE A 77 -14.78 11.49 -32.40
N VAL A 78 -14.08 12.54 -31.94
CA VAL A 78 -13.14 13.29 -32.76
C VAL A 78 -11.76 13.27 -32.10
N SER A 79 -10.72 13.03 -32.90
CA SER A 79 -9.33 13.17 -32.48
C SER A 79 -8.71 14.32 -33.25
N TYR A 80 -8.11 15.27 -32.54
CA TYR A 80 -7.44 16.42 -33.13
C TYR A 80 -5.94 16.25 -32.97
N LYS A 81 -5.21 16.34 -34.07
CA LYS A 81 -3.75 16.44 -34.06
C LYS A 81 -3.38 17.85 -34.45
N GLN A 82 -2.61 18.52 -33.59
CA GLN A 82 -2.19 19.91 -33.78
C GLN A 82 -1.64 20.14 -35.20
N THR A 83 -2.12 21.20 -35.86
CA THR A 83 -1.48 21.83 -37.00
C THR A 83 -0.84 23.12 -36.49
N ASN A 84 0.45 23.35 -36.79
CA ASN A 84 1.31 24.38 -36.18
C ASN A 84 0.93 25.86 -36.48
N GLN A 85 -0.35 26.21 -36.59
CA GLN A 85 -0.82 27.58 -36.84
C GLN A 85 -2.13 27.87 -36.10
N ASP A 86 -2.02 28.64 -35.01
CA ASP A 86 -3.14 29.30 -34.33
C ASP A 86 -3.54 30.57 -35.10
N ASP A 87 -4.17 30.40 -36.25
CA ASP A 87 -4.79 31.49 -37.01
C ASP A 87 -6.32 31.33 -37.03
N TYR A 88 -7.03 32.44 -37.24
CA TYR A 88 -8.49 32.50 -37.30
C TYR A 88 -9.09 31.46 -38.26
N GLY A 89 -8.42 31.19 -39.39
CA GLY A 89 -8.83 30.17 -40.36
C GLY A 89 -8.69 28.72 -39.87
N THR A 90 -7.82 28.45 -38.89
CA THR A 90 -7.70 27.12 -38.26
C THR A 90 -8.86 26.88 -37.30
N LYS A 91 -9.22 27.90 -36.50
CA LYS A 91 -10.37 27.84 -35.58
C LYS A 91 -11.70 27.59 -36.30
N LEU A 92 -11.92 28.26 -37.45
CA LEU A 92 -13.09 28.02 -38.30
C LEU A 92 -13.16 26.57 -38.78
N ARG A 93 -12.03 26.00 -39.23
CA ARG A 93 -11.96 24.61 -39.69
C ARG A 93 -12.24 23.59 -38.59
N TRP A 94 -11.82 23.89 -37.36
CA TRP A 94 -12.16 23.05 -36.20
C TRP A 94 -13.67 23.03 -35.95
N GLU A 95 -14.33 24.19 -35.95
CA GLU A 95 -15.79 24.27 -35.80
C GLU A 95 -16.53 23.57 -36.95
N GLU A 96 -16.08 23.76 -38.21
CA GLU A 96 -16.65 23.08 -39.39
C GLU A 96 -16.58 21.56 -39.24
N GLN A 97 -15.41 21.04 -38.86
CA GLN A 97 -15.20 19.60 -38.71
C GLN A 97 -16.06 19.03 -37.57
N LEU A 98 -16.07 19.67 -36.40
CA LEU A 98 -16.88 19.21 -35.27
C LEU A 98 -18.37 19.22 -35.63
N LEU A 99 -18.86 20.29 -36.25
CA LEU A 99 -20.25 20.39 -36.66
C LEU A 99 -20.61 19.35 -37.71
N SER A 100 -19.73 19.10 -38.68
CA SER A 100 -19.90 18.05 -39.70
C SER A 100 -20.06 16.68 -39.04
N ASP A 101 -19.19 16.35 -38.09
CA ASP A 101 -19.19 15.06 -37.40
C ASP A 101 -20.41 14.90 -36.49
N VAL A 102 -20.78 15.93 -35.71
CA VAL A 102 -21.91 15.89 -34.77
C VAL A 102 -23.27 15.88 -35.49
N LEU A 103 -23.40 16.61 -36.60
CA LEU A 103 -24.65 16.75 -37.34
C LEU A 103 -24.79 15.75 -38.50
N GLY A 104 -23.71 15.06 -38.89
CA GLY A 104 -23.69 14.14 -40.03
C GLY A 104 -23.87 14.83 -41.38
N GLN A 105 -23.35 16.05 -41.53
CA GLN A 105 -23.52 16.87 -42.75
C GLN A 105 -22.15 17.27 -43.32
N THR A 106 -21.87 16.90 -44.57
CA THR A 106 -20.56 17.09 -45.20
C THR A 106 -20.31 18.50 -45.76
N ASP A 107 -21.36 19.33 -45.89
CA ASP A 107 -21.29 20.65 -46.58
C ASP A 107 -21.49 21.85 -45.63
N ILE A 108 -21.11 21.71 -44.36
CA ILE A 108 -21.20 22.82 -43.40
C ILE A 108 -20.08 23.83 -43.68
N LYS A 109 -20.47 25.06 -44.04
CA LYS A 109 -19.57 26.22 -44.11
C LYS A 109 -19.75 27.10 -42.88
N VAL A 110 -18.66 27.41 -42.18
CA VAL A 110 -18.63 28.34 -41.05
C VAL A 110 -17.89 29.60 -41.49
N PHE A 111 -18.59 30.73 -41.43
CA PHE A 111 -18.05 32.03 -41.85
C PHE A 111 -17.57 32.89 -40.67
N HIS A 112 -17.94 32.53 -39.43
CA HIS A 112 -17.61 33.23 -38.19
C HIS A 112 -17.51 32.24 -37.02
N LEU A 113 -16.65 32.54 -36.05
CA LEU A 113 -16.51 31.75 -34.82
C LEU A 113 -17.76 31.83 -33.94
N GLY A 114 -18.02 30.76 -33.18
CA GLY A 114 -19.21 30.59 -32.35
C GLY A 114 -20.35 29.85 -33.06
N ALA A 115 -20.10 29.25 -34.22
CA ALA A 115 -21.11 28.45 -34.92
C ALA A 115 -21.48 27.19 -34.15
N VAL A 116 -20.55 26.63 -33.37
CA VAL A 116 -20.80 25.48 -32.47
C VAL A 116 -21.86 25.84 -31.43
N GLU A 117 -21.66 26.96 -30.70
CA GLU A 117 -22.67 27.45 -29.73
C GLU A 117 -24.01 27.63 -30.41
N GLN A 118 -24.05 28.40 -31.51
CA GLN A 118 -25.31 28.75 -32.18
C GLN A 118 -26.10 27.52 -32.64
N ARG A 119 -25.42 26.48 -33.13
CA ARG A 119 -26.06 25.31 -33.72
C ARG A 119 -26.37 24.19 -32.71
N LEU A 120 -25.63 24.11 -31.60
CA LEU A 120 -25.77 23.02 -30.61
C LEU A 120 -26.49 23.42 -29.32
N LYS A 121 -26.76 24.71 -29.08
CA LYS A 121 -27.38 25.26 -27.85
C LYS A 121 -28.65 24.56 -27.37
N HIS A 122 -29.45 24.03 -28.30
CA HIS A 122 -30.73 23.40 -27.99
C HIS A 122 -30.76 21.90 -28.35
N LYS A 123 -29.60 21.32 -28.65
CA LYS A 123 -29.48 19.92 -29.06
C LYS A 123 -28.85 19.10 -27.95
N LYS A 124 -29.43 17.94 -27.67
CA LYS A 124 -28.84 16.93 -26.80
C LYS A 124 -27.72 16.21 -27.58
N VAL A 125 -26.46 16.44 -27.18
CA VAL A 125 -25.28 15.93 -27.90
C VAL A 125 -24.42 15.01 -27.02
N LEU A 126 -23.72 14.07 -27.65
CA LEU A 126 -22.61 13.31 -27.07
C LEU A 126 -21.32 13.60 -27.84
N ILE A 127 -20.38 14.33 -27.23
CA ILE A 127 -19.12 14.70 -27.87
C ILE A 127 -17.96 14.07 -27.11
N VAL A 128 -17.09 13.35 -27.80
CA VAL A 128 -15.81 12.89 -27.26
C VAL A 128 -14.68 13.57 -28.03
N LEU A 129 -13.81 14.27 -27.31
CA LEU A 129 -12.57 14.83 -27.82
C LEU A 129 -11.40 13.99 -27.32
N ASP A 130 -10.73 13.31 -28.25
CA ASP A 130 -9.65 12.36 -27.97
C ASP A 130 -8.26 12.98 -28.20
N ASP A 131 -7.33 12.71 -27.27
CA ASP A 131 -5.92 13.15 -27.28
C ASP A 131 -5.73 14.68 -27.36
N VAL A 132 -6.45 15.43 -26.54
CA VAL A 132 -6.44 16.90 -26.54
C VAL A 132 -5.22 17.44 -25.79
N ASP A 133 -4.46 18.32 -26.44
CA ASP A 133 -3.24 18.94 -25.91
C ASP A 133 -3.21 20.48 -26.02
N ASP A 134 -4.26 21.09 -26.58
CA ASP A 134 -4.35 22.52 -26.87
C ASP A 134 -5.57 23.18 -26.21
N LEU A 135 -5.33 24.22 -25.42
CA LEU A 135 -6.37 24.94 -24.68
C LEU A 135 -7.26 25.79 -25.60
N GLU A 136 -6.70 26.39 -26.65
CA GLU A 136 -7.46 27.20 -27.60
C GLU A 136 -8.36 26.32 -28.47
N LEU A 137 -7.92 25.10 -28.80
CA LEU A 137 -8.77 24.08 -29.41
C LEU A 137 -10.00 23.78 -28.53
N LEU A 138 -9.81 23.53 -27.23
CA LEU A 138 -10.91 23.28 -26.29
C LEU A 138 -11.88 24.45 -26.20
N LYS A 139 -11.37 25.67 -26.03
CA LYS A 139 -12.20 26.88 -25.97
C LYS A 139 -13.01 27.11 -27.24
N THR A 140 -12.44 26.76 -28.40
CA THR A 140 -13.09 26.90 -29.70
C THR A 140 -14.18 25.85 -29.90
N LEU A 141 -13.91 24.59 -29.53
CA LEU A 141 -14.80 23.47 -29.83
C LEU A 141 -15.89 23.24 -28.77
N VAL A 142 -15.54 23.40 -27.51
CA VAL A 142 -16.39 23.03 -26.38
C VAL A 142 -16.29 24.07 -25.26
N GLY A 143 -16.67 25.32 -25.58
CA GLY A 143 -16.61 26.49 -24.68
C GLY A 143 -17.19 26.26 -23.28
N LYS A 144 -18.43 26.71 -23.02
CA LYS A 144 -19.11 26.47 -21.73
C LYS A 144 -20.22 25.43 -21.89
N THR A 145 -20.64 24.80 -20.80
CA THR A 145 -21.76 23.83 -20.80
C THR A 145 -23.05 24.43 -21.36
N GLY A 146 -23.25 25.75 -21.24
CA GLY A 146 -24.39 26.48 -21.83
C GLY A 146 -24.41 26.53 -23.37
N TRP A 147 -23.37 26.06 -24.05
CA TRP A 147 -23.36 25.89 -25.51
C TRP A 147 -24.15 24.69 -26.00
N PHE A 148 -24.61 23.83 -25.10
CA PHE A 148 -25.24 22.55 -25.42
C PHE A 148 -26.62 22.44 -24.79
N GLY A 149 -27.51 21.69 -25.44
CA GLY A 149 -28.87 21.47 -24.94
C GLY A 149 -28.94 20.58 -23.70
N SER A 150 -30.11 20.56 -23.07
CA SER A 150 -30.44 19.72 -21.91
C SER A 150 -30.02 18.26 -22.14
N GLY A 151 -29.38 17.66 -21.13
CA GLY A 151 -28.95 16.26 -21.14
C GLY A 151 -27.70 15.97 -21.98
N SER A 152 -26.96 16.99 -22.46
CA SER A 152 -25.73 16.80 -23.25
C SER A 152 -24.56 16.27 -22.42
N ARG A 153 -23.68 15.48 -23.06
CA ARG A 153 -22.51 14.87 -22.43
C ARG A 153 -21.27 15.13 -23.29
N ILE A 154 -20.25 15.74 -22.70
CA ILE A 154 -18.98 16.05 -23.35
C ILE A 154 -17.88 15.35 -22.56
N ILE A 155 -17.02 14.61 -23.24
CA ILE A 155 -15.90 13.88 -22.66
C ILE A 155 -14.61 14.39 -23.32
N VAL A 156 -13.66 14.84 -22.51
CA VAL A 156 -12.36 15.33 -22.97
C VAL A 156 -11.28 14.38 -22.47
N ILE A 157 -10.56 13.73 -23.38
CA ILE A 157 -9.47 12.82 -23.06
C ILE A 157 -8.15 13.55 -23.23
N THR A 158 -7.33 13.57 -22.18
CA THR A 158 -6.02 14.22 -22.22
C THR A 158 -5.02 13.55 -21.29
N GLN A 159 -3.75 13.85 -21.47
CA GLN A 159 -2.68 13.55 -20.53
C GLN A 159 -2.34 14.76 -19.64
N ASP A 160 -2.85 15.95 -19.97
CA ASP A 160 -2.52 17.22 -19.32
C ASP A 160 -3.64 17.68 -18.38
N ARG A 161 -3.38 17.61 -17.06
CA ARG A 161 -4.31 18.08 -16.03
C ARG A 161 -4.52 19.59 -16.07
N GLN A 162 -3.47 20.35 -16.39
CA GLN A 162 -3.54 21.80 -16.38
C GLN A 162 -4.45 22.33 -17.49
N LEU A 163 -4.51 21.61 -18.62
CA LEU A 163 -5.45 21.87 -19.71
C LEU A 163 -6.92 21.79 -19.23
N LEU A 164 -7.28 20.75 -18.47
CA LEU A 164 -8.63 20.59 -17.91
C LEU A 164 -8.96 21.68 -16.88
N LYS A 165 -8.00 22.01 -15.99
CA LYS A 165 -8.15 23.07 -14.99
C LYS A 165 -8.31 24.45 -15.64
N ALA A 166 -7.50 24.77 -16.65
CA ALA A 166 -7.53 26.05 -17.35
C ALA A 166 -8.83 26.25 -18.17
N HIS A 167 -9.49 25.16 -18.54
CA HIS A 167 -10.80 25.16 -19.19
C HIS A 167 -11.98 24.99 -18.20
N GLU A 168 -11.71 25.03 -16.88
CA GLU A 168 -12.73 24.93 -15.82
C GLU A 168 -13.54 23.62 -15.86
N ILE A 169 -12.91 22.50 -16.23
CA ILE A 169 -13.54 21.16 -16.14
C ILE A 169 -13.26 20.58 -14.74
N ASP A 170 -14.26 20.66 -13.85
CA ASP A 170 -14.14 20.19 -12.47
C ASP A 170 -14.29 18.67 -12.31
N LEU A 171 -15.08 18.02 -13.18
CA LEU A 171 -15.30 16.59 -13.13
C LEU A 171 -14.20 15.85 -13.90
N VAL A 172 -13.19 15.36 -13.17
CA VAL A 172 -12.05 14.64 -13.77
C VAL A 172 -11.98 13.22 -13.23
N TYR A 173 -11.93 12.26 -14.14
CA TYR A 173 -11.62 10.85 -13.86
C TYR A 173 -10.16 10.58 -14.26
N GLU A 174 -9.34 10.20 -13.28
CA GLU A 174 -7.97 9.76 -13.52
C GLU A 174 -7.93 8.24 -13.66
N VAL A 175 -7.44 7.75 -14.80
CA VAL A 175 -7.38 6.32 -15.10
C VAL A 175 -6.22 5.70 -14.34
N GLU A 176 -6.56 4.79 -13.42
CA GLU A 176 -5.59 4.04 -12.64
C GLU A 176 -4.99 2.87 -13.44
N PHE A 177 -3.82 2.40 -13.01
CA PHE A 177 -3.21 1.20 -13.58
C PHE A 177 -4.00 -0.05 -13.17
N PRO A 178 -4.09 -1.06 -14.06
CA PRO A 178 -4.67 -2.35 -13.69
C PRO A 178 -3.85 -3.02 -12.57
N SER A 179 -4.52 -3.83 -11.75
CA SER A 179 -3.84 -4.69 -10.77
C SER A 179 -2.87 -5.64 -11.46
N GLU A 180 -1.92 -6.21 -10.72
CA GLU A 180 -0.97 -7.19 -11.29
C GLU A 180 -1.69 -8.38 -11.94
N GLU A 181 -2.80 -8.82 -11.36
CA GLU A 181 -3.64 -9.89 -11.90
C GLU A 181 -4.28 -9.51 -13.24
N VAL A 182 -4.92 -8.35 -13.31
CA VAL A 182 -5.56 -7.85 -14.54
C VAL A 182 -4.50 -7.56 -15.61
N ALA A 183 -3.34 -7.04 -15.22
CA ALA A 183 -2.21 -6.82 -16.12
C ALA A 183 -1.67 -8.14 -16.70
N LEU A 184 -1.57 -9.19 -15.88
CA LEU A 184 -1.18 -10.51 -16.34
C LEU A 184 -2.21 -11.09 -17.32
N GLU A 185 -3.51 -10.97 -17.01
CA GLU A 185 -4.58 -11.40 -17.93
C GLU A 185 -4.51 -10.66 -19.27
N MET A 186 -4.33 -9.33 -19.26
CA MET A 186 -4.15 -8.52 -20.46
C MET A 186 -2.96 -8.98 -21.30
N PHE A 187 -1.82 -9.26 -20.65
CA PHE A 187 -0.64 -9.79 -21.31
C PHE A 187 -0.93 -11.16 -21.91
N CYS A 188 -1.54 -12.08 -21.16
CA CYS A 188 -1.85 -13.43 -21.60
C CYS A 188 -2.81 -13.45 -22.78
N ARG A 189 -3.83 -12.58 -22.80
CA ARG A 189 -4.69 -12.44 -23.97
C ARG A 189 -3.91 -12.03 -25.21
N SER A 190 -2.94 -11.12 -25.06
CA SER A 190 -2.13 -10.68 -26.20
C SER A 190 -1.08 -11.71 -26.64
N ALA A 191 -0.51 -12.47 -25.71
CA ALA A 191 0.55 -13.44 -25.97
C ALA A 191 0.03 -14.83 -26.41
N PHE A 192 -1.08 -15.28 -25.81
CA PHE A 192 -1.62 -16.63 -25.98
C PHE A 192 -3.04 -16.66 -26.55
N GLY A 193 -3.79 -15.56 -26.47
CA GLY A 193 -5.20 -15.51 -26.87
C GLY A 193 -6.17 -16.07 -25.82
N GLN A 194 -5.70 -16.22 -24.57
CA GLN A 194 -6.45 -16.75 -23.42
C GLN A 194 -6.10 -15.96 -22.15
N ASN A 195 -6.91 -16.09 -21.10
CA ASN A 195 -6.80 -15.27 -19.89
C ASN A 195 -5.64 -15.65 -18.97
N SER A 196 -5.13 -16.89 -19.09
CA SER A 196 -4.01 -17.41 -18.29
C SER A 196 -2.90 -17.94 -19.21
N PRO A 197 -1.64 -17.97 -18.76
CA PRO A 197 -0.57 -18.57 -19.53
C PRO A 197 -0.71 -20.12 -19.56
N PRO A 198 -0.27 -20.79 -20.64
CA PRO A 198 -0.16 -22.26 -20.65
C PRO A 198 0.84 -22.77 -19.60
N ASP A 199 0.73 -24.05 -19.23
CA ASP A 199 1.66 -24.73 -18.33
C ASP A 199 3.13 -24.53 -18.78
N GLY A 200 4.00 -24.15 -17.84
CA GLY A 200 5.42 -23.84 -18.09
C GLY A 200 5.71 -22.38 -18.48
N PHE A 201 4.71 -21.57 -18.82
CA PHE A 201 4.91 -20.15 -19.18
C PHE A 201 4.62 -19.16 -18.04
N MET A 202 4.09 -19.61 -16.90
CA MET A 202 3.63 -18.73 -15.82
C MET A 202 4.73 -17.75 -15.35
N GLU A 203 5.91 -18.27 -14.99
CA GLU A 203 7.02 -17.44 -14.51
C GLU A 203 7.48 -16.43 -15.57
N LEU A 204 7.61 -16.86 -16.83
CA LEU A 204 8.03 -16.00 -17.94
C LEU A 204 6.99 -14.92 -18.25
N ALA A 205 5.70 -15.28 -18.25
CA ALA A 205 4.61 -14.35 -18.48
C ALA A 205 4.58 -13.28 -17.39
N PHE A 206 4.72 -13.68 -16.13
CA PHE A 206 4.80 -12.76 -14.99
C PHE A 206 6.02 -11.82 -15.11
N GLN A 207 7.20 -12.35 -15.43
CA GLN A 207 8.40 -11.53 -15.62
C GLN A 207 8.22 -10.49 -16.73
N VAL A 208 7.65 -10.86 -17.89
CA VAL A 208 7.42 -9.93 -18.99
C VAL A 208 6.33 -8.90 -18.65
N ALA A 209 5.25 -9.31 -17.99
CA ALA A 209 4.20 -8.40 -17.54
C ALA A 209 4.76 -7.35 -16.56
N LYS A 210 5.60 -7.78 -15.62
CA LYS A 210 6.31 -6.90 -14.68
C LYS A 210 7.25 -5.92 -15.40
N LEU A 211 7.94 -6.36 -16.46
CA LEU A 211 8.76 -5.48 -17.29
C LEU A 211 7.95 -4.40 -18.02
N ALA A 212 6.66 -4.65 -18.30
CA ALA A 212 5.74 -3.70 -18.90
C ALA A 212 5.11 -2.72 -17.89
N GLY A 213 5.19 -3.01 -16.59
CA GLY A 213 4.77 -2.12 -15.50
C GLY A 213 3.26 -1.92 -15.38
N SER A 214 2.48 -2.92 -15.77
CA SER A 214 1.00 -2.82 -15.82
C SER A 214 0.47 -1.79 -16.81
N LEU A 215 1.30 -1.21 -17.70
CA LEU A 215 0.81 -0.34 -18.77
C LEU A 215 0.17 -1.18 -19.88
N PRO A 216 -1.15 -1.07 -20.16
CA PRO A 216 -1.85 -1.88 -21.17
C PRO A 216 -1.20 -1.87 -22.55
N LEU A 217 -0.72 -0.70 -23.00
CA LEU A 217 0.02 -0.59 -24.26
C LEU A 217 1.30 -1.46 -24.27
N GLY A 218 2.06 -1.43 -23.17
CA GLY A 218 3.28 -2.23 -23.03
C GLY A 218 2.96 -3.73 -23.02
N LEU A 219 1.95 -4.13 -22.24
CA LEU A 219 1.51 -5.52 -22.12
C LEU A 219 1.06 -6.08 -23.48
N SER A 220 0.27 -5.32 -24.23
CA SER A 220 -0.20 -5.74 -25.56
C SER A 220 0.93 -5.82 -26.59
N ILE A 221 1.84 -4.84 -26.65
CA ILE A 221 2.94 -4.87 -27.63
C ILE A 221 3.92 -6.01 -27.31
N LEU A 222 4.32 -6.15 -26.05
CA LEU A 222 5.23 -7.22 -25.64
C LEU A 222 4.58 -8.59 -25.82
N GLY A 223 3.33 -8.77 -25.39
CA GLY A 223 2.60 -10.03 -25.58
C GLY A 223 2.47 -10.39 -27.06
N SER A 224 2.05 -9.45 -27.91
CA SER A 224 1.96 -9.69 -29.36
C SER A 224 3.31 -10.01 -30.01
N SER A 225 4.43 -9.50 -29.50
CA SER A 225 5.77 -9.79 -30.03
C SER A 225 6.25 -11.23 -29.73
N LEU A 226 5.69 -11.82 -28.68
CA LEU A 226 6.01 -13.15 -28.17
C LEU A 226 5.00 -14.23 -28.62
N ARG A 227 3.87 -13.82 -29.19
CA ARG A 227 2.81 -14.72 -29.64
C ARG A 227 3.29 -15.75 -30.66
N GLY A 228 2.93 -17.01 -30.43
CA GLY A 228 3.27 -18.14 -31.31
C GLY A 228 4.71 -18.64 -31.19
N ARG A 229 5.50 -18.14 -30.24
CA ARG A 229 6.87 -18.57 -29.96
C ARG A 229 6.92 -19.65 -28.88
N HIS A 230 7.95 -20.49 -28.93
CA HIS A 230 8.18 -21.53 -27.92
C HIS A 230 8.92 -20.98 -26.69
N GLU A 231 8.83 -21.69 -25.56
CA GLU A 231 9.41 -21.29 -24.26
C GLU A 231 10.91 -20.97 -24.34
N LYS A 232 11.67 -21.75 -25.13
CA LYS A 232 13.10 -21.51 -25.34
C LYS A 232 13.36 -20.17 -26.02
N GLU A 233 12.53 -19.79 -27.00
CA GLU A 233 12.67 -18.51 -27.70
C GLU A 233 12.30 -17.33 -26.78
N TRP A 234 11.32 -17.51 -25.89
CA TRP A 234 11.00 -16.52 -24.86
C TRP A 234 12.19 -16.26 -23.95
N ASN A 235 12.84 -17.33 -23.47
CA ASN A 235 14.05 -17.24 -22.65
C ASN A 235 15.20 -16.51 -23.39
N GLU A 236 15.39 -16.78 -24.69
CA GLU A 236 16.41 -16.11 -25.51
C GLU A 236 16.08 -14.63 -25.77
N MET A 237 14.79 -14.28 -25.82
CA MET A 237 14.32 -12.90 -26.05
C MET A 237 14.28 -12.06 -24.78
N LEU A 238 14.05 -12.66 -23.62
CA LEU A 238 13.85 -11.95 -22.36
C LEU A 238 14.98 -10.93 -22.04
N PRO A 239 16.28 -11.26 -22.19
CA PRO A 239 17.35 -10.28 -21.97
C PRO A 239 17.27 -9.06 -22.91
N ARG A 240 16.75 -9.23 -24.14
CA ARG A 240 16.56 -8.11 -25.08
C ARG A 240 15.44 -7.19 -24.64
N LEU A 241 14.35 -7.75 -24.10
CA LEU A 241 13.21 -6.98 -23.56
C LEU A 241 13.55 -6.29 -22.24
N GLN A 242 14.45 -6.88 -21.45
CA GLN A 242 14.96 -6.27 -20.22
C GLN A 242 15.83 -5.05 -20.52
N ASN A 243 16.74 -5.17 -21.49
CA ASN A 243 17.77 -4.17 -21.78
C ASN A 243 17.39 -3.12 -22.82
N GLY A 244 16.34 -3.34 -23.61
CA GLY A 244 15.87 -2.41 -24.64
C GLY A 244 14.43 -1.97 -24.43
N LEU A 245 14.03 -0.93 -25.15
CA LEU A 245 12.63 -0.52 -25.29
C LEU A 245 12.14 -0.87 -26.70
N ASP A 246 10.96 -1.47 -26.81
CA ASP A 246 10.35 -1.73 -28.12
C ASP A 246 10.06 -0.42 -28.84
N GLY A 247 10.44 -0.33 -30.12
CA GLY A 247 10.33 0.90 -30.90
C GLY A 247 8.90 1.41 -31.08
N LYS A 248 7.87 0.54 -31.04
CA LYS A 248 6.47 0.97 -31.06
C LYS A 248 6.06 1.60 -29.73
N ILE A 249 6.48 1.01 -28.61
CA ILE A 249 6.24 1.57 -27.27
C ILE A 249 6.93 2.94 -27.17
N GLU A 250 8.21 2.99 -27.53
CA GLU A 250 9.01 4.21 -27.52
C GLU A 250 8.36 5.32 -28.33
N LYS A 251 7.94 5.05 -29.56
CA LYS A 251 7.31 6.04 -30.44
C LYS A 251 6.06 6.66 -29.82
N ILE A 252 5.24 5.87 -29.14
CA ILE A 252 3.98 6.35 -28.53
C ILE A 252 4.26 7.16 -27.27
N LEU A 253 5.17 6.70 -26.41
CA LEU A 253 5.52 7.41 -25.17
C LEU A 253 6.28 8.71 -25.46
N ARG A 254 7.09 8.75 -26.53
CA ARG A 254 7.95 9.88 -26.88
C ARG A 254 7.17 11.11 -27.37
N VAL A 255 5.97 10.94 -27.94
CA VAL A 255 5.16 12.06 -28.46
C VAL A 255 4.96 13.16 -27.41
N GLY A 256 4.64 12.77 -26.18
CA GLY A 256 4.48 13.73 -25.09
C GLY A 256 5.82 14.37 -24.68
N TYR A 257 6.91 13.59 -24.64
CA TYR A 257 8.24 14.07 -24.28
C TYR A 257 8.75 15.11 -25.27
N ASP A 258 8.55 14.90 -26.58
CA ASP A 258 9.02 15.82 -27.62
C ASP A 258 8.38 17.21 -27.52
N ARG A 259 7.21 17.31 -26.87
CA ARG A 259 6.47 18.55 -26.62
C ARG A 259 6.87 19.27 -25.33
N LEU A 260 7.65 18.64 -24.46
CA LEU A 260 8.16 19.29 -23.25
C LEU A 260 9.14 20.41 -23.62
N ASP A 261 9.20 21.43 -22.76
CA ASP A 261 10.18 22.48 -22.90
C ASP A 261 11.61 21.95 -22.63
N GLY A 262 12.63 22.76 -22.93
CA GLY A 262 14.02 22.30 -22.79
C GLY A 262 14.41 21.95 -21.35
N LYS A 263 13.87 22.64 -20.34
CA LYS A 263 14.22 22.44 -18.93
C LYS A 263 13.50 21.23 -18.33
N ASP A 264 12.25 21.03 -18.72
CA ASP A 264 11.43 19.88 -18.33
C ASP A 264 11.97 18.60 -18.95
N LYS A 265 12.46 18.65 -20.20
CA LYS A 265 13.19 17.53 -20.83
C LYS A 265 14.43 17.16 -20.03
N GLU A 266 15.22 18.16 -19.62
CA GLU A 266 16.42 17.93 -18.80
C GLU A 266 16.06 17.30 -17.45
N LEU A 267 15.07 17.85 -16.73
CA LEU A 267 14.58 17.30 -15.46
C LEU A 267 14.03 15.87 -15.63
N PHE A 268 13.29 15.60 -16.71
CA PHE A 268 12.79 14.27 -17.04
C PHE A 268 13.94 13.26 -17.16
N LEU A 269 15.03 13.61 -17.85
CA LEU A 269 16.20 12.74 -18.00
C LEU A 269 16.93 12.52 -16.68
N TYR A 270 17.07 13.55 -15.83
CA TYR A 270 17.62 13.43 -14.48
C TYR A 270 16.81 12.42 -13.64
N ILE A 271 15.47 12.52 -13.65
CA ILE A 271 14.59 11.59 -12.93
C ILE A 271 14.74 10.17 -13.50
N ALA A 272 14.66 10.01 -14.82
CA ALA A 272 14.73 8.70 -15.46
C ALA A 272 16.06 7.98 -15.19
N CYS A 273 17.18 8.71 -15.21
CA CYS A 273 18.51 8.14 -15.08
C CYS A 273 18.96 7.97 -13.62
N LEU A 274 18.67 8.93 -12.73
CA LEU A 274 19.31 9.03 -11.42
C LEU A 274 18.36 9.15 -10.22
N PHE A 275 17.15 9.70 -10.41
CA PHE A 275 16.30 10.14 -9.29
C PHE A 275 14.89 9.51 -9.21
N ASN A 276 14.60 8.46 -9.97
CA ASN A 276 13.36 7.70 -9.77
C ASN A 276 13.36 7.06 -8.36
N GLY A 277 12.29 7.27 -7.59
CA GLY A 277 12.15 6.84 -6.21
C GLY A 277 12.84 7.74 -5.18
N VAL A 278 13.36 8.90 -5.56
CA VAL A 278 14.08 9.83 -4.65
C VAL A 278 13.13 10.92 -4.13
N GLU A 279 13.37 11.41 -2.91
CA GLU A 279 12.60 12.48 -2.29
C GLU A 279 12.73 13.81 -3.07
N VAL A 280 11.61 14.49 -3.26
CA VAL A 280 11.53 15.76 -3.99
C VAL A 280 12.40 16.85 -3.35
N SER A 281 12.55 16.85 -2.02
CA SER A 281 13.41 17.81 -1.28
C SER A 281 14.90 17.62 -1.63
N SER A 282 15.41 16.37 -1.58
CA SER A 282 16.77 16.02 -1.98
C SER A 282 17.08 16.42 -3.41
N ILE A 283 16.15 16.21 -4.36
CA ILE A 283 16.37 16.61 -5.76
C ILE A 283 16.46 18.13 -5.89
N LYS A 284 15.66 18.91 -5.12
CA LYS A 284 15.76 20.38 -5.10
C LYS A 284 17.10 20.84 -4.57
N ASP A 285 17.61 20.21 -3.52
CA ASP A 285 18.94 20.52 -3.00
C ASP A 285 20.04 20.22 -4.03
N LEU A 286 19.91 19.09 -4.74
CA LEU A 286 20.87 18.62 -5.74
C LEU A 286 20.78 19.31 -7.10
N LEU A 287 19.67 19.92 -7.50
CA LEU A 287 19.52 20.59 -8.81
C LEU A 287 19.20 22.09 -8.70
N GLY A 288 18.75 22.55 -7.53
CA GLY A 288 18.34 23.94 -7.23
C GLY A 288 16.83 24.17 -7.33
N ASP A 289 16.33 25.23 -6.69
CA ASP A 289 14.89 25.53 -6.58
C ASP A 289 14.16 25.76 -7.91
N GLY A 290 14.90 25.97 -9.00
CA GLY A 290 14.36 26.15 -10.36
C GLY A 290 13.62 24.92 -10.90
N VAL A 291 13.80 23.74 -10.31
CA VAL A 291 13.12 22.49 -10.75
C VAL A 291 11.70 22.34 -10.23
N ASN A 292 11.26 23.19 -9.28
CA ASN A 292 9.92 23.11 -8.68
C ASN A 292 8.80 23.15 -9.72
N ILE A 293 8.88 24.09 -10.65
CA ILE A 293 7.91 24.24 -11.73
C ILE A 293 7.95 23.00 -12.62
N GLY A 294 9.14 22.47 -12.92
CA GLY A 294 9.29 21.28 -13.74
C GLY A 294 8.65 20.03 -13.12
N PHE A 295 8.73 19.83 -11.80
CA PHE A 295 8.00 18.74 -11.14
C PHE A 295 6.49 18.87 -11.32
N THR A 296 5.95 20.09 -11.15
CA THR A 296 4.53 20.36 -11.39
C THR A 296 4.16 20.10 -12.85
N MET A 297 4.95 20.57 -13.81
CA MET A 297 4.71 20.36 -15.24
C MET A 297 4.73 18.88 -15.64
N LEU A 298 5.72 18.12 -15.16
CA LEU A 298 5.82 16.69 -15.43
C LEU A 298 4.67 15.90 -14.77
N ALA A 299 4.25 16.28 -13.57
CA ALA A 299 3.13 15.65 -12.88
C ALA A 299 1.78 15.98 -13.52
N ASP A 300 1.54 17.24 -13.88
CA ASP A 300 0.32 17.66 -14.58
C ASP A 300 0.22 16.98 -15.96
N LYS A 301 1.36 16.73 -16.62
CA LYS A 301 1.43 15.93 -17.85
C LYS A 301 1.57 14.42 -17.61
N SER A 302 1.30 13.93 -16.40
CA SER A 302 1.29 12.49 -16.05
C SER A 302 2.56 11.70 -16.46
N PHE A 303 3.74 12.34 -16.49
CA PHE A 303 5.02 11.66 -16.68
C PHE A 303 5.57 11.06 -15.38
N ILE A 304 5.25 11.72 -14.27
CA ILE A 304 5.65 11.32 -12.92
C ILE A 304 4.44 11.45 -11.98
N ARG A 305 4.51 10.74 -10.86
CA ARG A 305 3.64 10.93 -9.71
C ARG A 305 4.51 11.36 -8.53
N ILE A 306 4.00 12.31 -7.75
CA ILE A 306 4.57 12.59 -6.41
C ILE A 306 3.71 11.83 -5.42
N THR A 307 4.34 10.91 -4.70
CA THR A 307 3.68 10.03 -3.73
C THR A 307 3.35 10.79 -2.43
N THR A 308 2.62 10.15 -1.52
CA THR A 308 2.29 10.72 -0.21
C THR A 308 3.52 10.93 0.68
N ASP A 309 4.56 10.12 0.50
CA ASP A 309 5.89 10.27 1.12
C ASP A 309 6.79 11.29 0.41
N ARG A 310 6.25 12.04 -0.57
CA ARG A 310 6.97 13.09 -1.33
C ARG A 310 8.15 12.57 -2.14
N THR A 311 8.11 11.30 -2.56
CA THR A 311 9.07 10.74 -3.52
C THR A 311 8.55 10.86 -4.95
N VAL A 312 9.47 10.93 -5.90
CA VAL A 312 9.14 10.99 -7.33
C VAL A 312 9.05 9.59 -7.88
N GLU A 313 7.91 9.23 -8.46
CA GLU A 313 7.70 7.95 -9.12
C GLU A 313 7.52 8.15 -10.62
N MET A 314 8.38 7.53 -11.42
CA MET A 314 8.27 7.45 -12.87
C MET A 314 8.01 6.01 -13.28
N HIS A 315 6.96 5.82 -14.10
CA HIS A 315 6.60 4.51 -14.62
C HIS A 315 7.79 3.84 -15.35
N ASN A 316 7.96 2.52 -15.17
CA ASN A 316 9.15 1.79 -15.62
C ASN A 316 9.44 1.94 -17.14
N LEU A 317 8.42 1.94 -18.01
CA LEU A 317 8.58 2.14 -19.46
C LEU A 317 8.96 3.59 -19.82
N LEU A 318 8.48 4.59 -19.07
CA LEU A 318 8.91 5.98 -19.22
C LEU A 318 10.36 6.14 -18.76
N GLN A 319 10.74 5.49 -17.67
CA GLN A 319 12.11 5.46 -17.21
C GLN A 319 13.05 4.83 -18.24
N LYS A 320 12.67 3.66 -18.79
CA LYS A 320 13.41 3.01 -19.89
C LYS A 320 13.55 3.94 -21.10
N MET A 321 12.46 4.59 -21.51
CA MET A 321 12.49 5.57 -22.61
C MET A 321 13.47 6.71 -22.34
N GLY A 322 13.44 7.32 -21.15
CA GLY A 322 14.36 8.38 -20.78
C GLY A 322 15.83 7.94 -20.82
N ARG A 323 16.12 6.72 -20.36
CA ARG A 323 17.48 6.14 -20.43
C ARG A 323 17.93 5.89 -21.87
N GLU A 324 17.05 5.40 -22.73
CA GLU A 324 17.36 5.21 -24.16
C GLU A 324 17.55 6.55 -24.90
N ILE A 325 16.78 7.58 -24.57
CA ILE A 325 17.00 8.94 -25.09
C ILE A 325 18.39 9.46 -24.69
N ALA A 326 18.77 9.32 -23.41
CA ALA A 326 20.09 9.72 -22.93
C ALA A 326 21.22 8.91 -23.60
N ARG A 327 20.98 7.63 -23.89
CA ARG A 327 21.91 6.74 -24.59
C ARG A 327 22.10 7.13 -26.06
N ALA A 328 21.00 7.44 -26.76
CA ALA A 328 20.97 7.77 -28.18
C ALA A 328 21.73 9.08 -28.51
N ALA A 329 21.87 10.00 -27.55
CA ALA A 329 22.63 11.24 -27.73
C ALA A 329 24.11 11.02 -28.10
N SER A 330 24.70 9.88 -27.73
CA SER A 330 26.04 9.46 -28.17
C SER A 330 26.15 7.95 -28.19
N LEU A 331 25.59 7.33 -29.24
CA LEU A 331 25.47 5.88 -29.36
C LEU A 331 26.85 5.18 -29.29
N ASN A 332 27.81 5.62 -30.11
CA ASN A 332 29.11 4.97 -30.30
C ASN A 332 30.19 5.40 -29.29
N ASN A 333 29.88 6.35 -28.40
CA ASN A 333 30.85 6.85 -27.44
C ASN A 333 30.17 7.13 -26.10
N PRO A 334 30.08 6.11 -25.23
CA PRO A 334 29.41 6.26 -23.94
C PRO A 334 30.05 7.35 -23.06
N GLY A 335 31.37 7.56 -23.15
CA GLY A 335 32.09 8.58 -22.37
C GLY A 335 31.73 10.03 -22.70
N LYS A 336 31.00 10.28 -23.80
CA LYS A 336 30.47 11.60 -24.20
C LYS A 336 29.00 11.82 -23.85
N ARG A 337 28.35 10.86 -23.20
CA ARG A 337 26.95 11.00 -22.76
C ARG A 337 26.86 11.92 -21.54
N GLN A 338 25.65 12.37 -21.22
CA GLN A 338 25.38 13.15 -20.00
C GLN A 338 25.26 12.24 -18.77
N PHE A 339 24.64 11.07 -18.94
CA PHE A 339 24.42 10.08 -17.88
C PHE A 339 24.89 8.70 -18.32
N LEU A 340 25.47 7.95 -17.38
CA LEU A 340 25.77 6.54 -17.54
C LEU A 340 25.03 5.71 -16.49
N VAL A 341 24.19 4.80 -16.96
CA VAL A 341 23.34 3.95 -16.11
C VAL A 341 23.48 2.46 -16.46
N ASN A 342 23.96 2.14 -17.66
CA ASN A 342 24.18 0.78 -18.10
C ASN A 342 25.56 0.29 -17.62
N VAL A 343 25.59 -0.86 -16.95
CA VAL A 343 26.79 -1.41 -16.32
C VAL A 343 27.91 -1.72 -17.33
N GLU A 344 27.57 -2.23 -18.52
CA GLU A 344 28.55 -2.53 -19.57
C GLU A 344 29.13 -1.25 -20.16
N ASP A 345 28.28 -0.27 -20.47
CA ASP A 345 28.75 1.05 -20.95
C ASP A 345 29.68 1.73 -19.91
N ILE A 346 29.37 1.61 -18.61
CA ILE A 346 30.23 2.15 -17.54
C ILE A 346 31.57 1.39 -17.50
N ARG A 347 31.53 0.06 -17.64
CA ARG A 347 32.74 -0.78 -17.66
C ARG A 347 33.67 -0.40 -18.80
N ASP A 348 33.12 -0.21 -20.00
CA ASP A 348 33.89 0.20 -21.18
C ASP A 348 34.49 1.59 -20.96
N VAL A 349 33.71 2.54 -20.43
CA VAL A 349 34.20 3.91 -20.16
C VAL A 349 35.33 3.94 -19.14
N PHE A 350 35.23 3.14 -18.09
CA PHE A 350 36.27 3.08 -17.06
C PHE A 350 37.52 2.37 -17.59
N THR A 351 37.36 1.23 -18.26
CA THR A 351 38.47 0.43 -18.80
C THR A 351 39.26 1.21 -19.85
N ASP A 352 38.56 1.84 -20.79
CA ASP A 352 39.18 2.59 -21.90
C ASP A 352 39.48 4.05 -21.54
N LYS A 353 39.11 4.50 -20.33
CA LYS A 353 39.31 5.87 -19.82
C LYS A 353 38.76 6.94 -20.76
N THR A 354 37.58 6.69 -21.33
CA THR A 354 36.95 7.55 -22.35
C THR A 354 36.04 8.63 -21.77
N GLY A 355 35.88 8.68 -20.45
CA GLY A 355 35.02 9.64 -19.76
C GLY A 355 35.41 11.10 -20.01
N THR A 356 34.45 11.93 -20.39
CA THR A 356 34.67 13.33 -20.74
C THR A 356 33.94 14.30 -19.81
N GLU A 357 34.17 15.60 -20.01
CA GLU A 357 33.53 16.67 -19.24
C GLU A 357 32.03 16.87 -19.51
N THR A 358 31.45 16.11 -20.44
CA THR A 358 30.00 16.12 -20.69
C THR A 358 29.22 15.30 -19.65
N LEU A 359 29.90 14.36 -18.96
CA LEU A 359 29.28 13.50 -17.96
C LEU A 359 28.90 14.29 -16.71
N LEU A 360 27.63 14.25 -16.36
CA LEU A 360 27.05 14.91 -15.19
C LEU A 360 26.68 13.90 -14.10
N GLY A 361 26.30 12.67 -14.47
CA GLY A 361 25.94 11.65 -13.50
C GLY A 361 26.25 10.22 -13.92
N ILE A 362 26.64 9.40 -12.93
CA ILE A 362 26.86 7.96 -13.10
C ILE A 362 26.02 7.24 -12.05
N TYR A 363 25.24 6.24 -12.48
CA TYR A 363 24.58 5.29 -11.61
C TYR A 363 25.02 3.87 -11.97
N LEU A 364 25.86 3.29 -11.13
CA LEU A 364 26.37 1.93 -11.25
C LEU A 364 25.69 1.05 -10.22
N ASN A 365 24.97 0.02 -10.67
CA ASN A 365 24.39 -1.00 -9.80
C ASN A 365 24.97 -2.36 -10.19
N THR A 366 25.77 -2.95 -9.29
CA THR A 366 26.43 -4.24 -9.48
C THR A 366 25.79 -5.37 -8.67
N SER A 367 24.66 -5.13 -8.00
CA SER A 367 23.99 -6.11 -7.15
C SER A 367 23.57 -7.39 -7.88
N TYR A 368 23.39 -7.31 -9.20
CA TYR A 368 22.98 -8.45 -10.05
C TYR A 368 24.13 -9.02 -10.90
N THR A 369 25.34 -8.46 -10.80
CA THR A 369 26.47 -8.92 -11.60
C THR A 369 27.22 -10.05 -10.90
N LYS A 370 27.40 -11.17 -11.59
CA LYS A 370 28.17 -12.32 -11.08
C LYS A 370 29.69 -12.07 -11.04
N ALA A 371 30.18 -11.14 -11.87
CA ALA A 371 31.59 -10.83 -11.99
C ALA A 371 31.96 -9.61 -11.12
N PRO A 372 33.13 -9.62 -10.45
CA PRO A 372 33.61 -8.46 -9.71
C PRO A 372 33.83 -7.27 -10.65
N PHE A 373 33.32 -6.10 -10.26
CA PHE A 373 33.53 -4.86 -11.00
C PHE A 373 34.70 -4.10 -10.37
N CYS A 374 35.77 -3.91 -11.15
CA CYS A 374 36.99 -3.24 -10.71
C CYS A 374 36.97 -1.78 -11.16
N ILE A 375 37.39 -0.89 -10.26
CA ILE A 375 37.69 0.51 -10.58
C ILE A 375 39.21 0.68 -10.55
N ASP A 376 39.75 1.43 -11.50
CA ASP A 376 41.15 1.84 -11.55
C ASP A 376 41.35 3.27 -11.02
N GLU A 377 42.59 3.65 -10.72
CA GLU A 377 42.92 4.96 -10.11
C GLU A 377 42.54 6.16 -11.00
N GLU A 378 42.45 5.95 -12.31
CA GLU A 378 42.13 6.95 -13.33
C GLU A 378 40.73 6.78 -13.92
N SER A 379 39.88 5.87 -13.42
CA SER A 379 38.58 5.60 -14.03
C SER A 379 37.71 6.85 -14.14
N PHE A 380 37.80 7.79 -13.18
CA PHE A 380 37.07 9.06 -13.19
C PHE A 380 37.87 10.23 -13.81
N LYS A 381 39.08 9.97 -14.30
CA LYS A 381 39.95 10.99 -14.89
C LYS A 381 39.32 11.48 -16.19
N GLY A 382 39.24 12.81 -16.35
CA GLY A 382 38.58 13.45 -17.51
C GLY A 382 37.14 13.89 -17.26
N MET A 383 36.43 13.27 -16.31
CA MET A 383 35.02 13.58 -15.95
C MET A 383 34.91 14.80 -15.01
N ARG A 384 35.47 15.94 -15.42
CA ARG A 384 35.66 17.11 -14.54
C ARG A 384 34.36 17.80 -14.10
N ASN A 385 33.24 17.54 -14.78
CA ASN A 385 31.92 18.09 -14.47
C ASN A 385 30.97 17.07 -13.83
N LEU A 386 31.47 15.89 -13.43
CA LEU A 386 30.63 14.90 -12.75
C LEU A 386 30.10 15.48 -11.44
N GLN A 387 28.77 15.50 -11.29
CA GLN A 387 28.06 16.04 -10.13
C GLN A 387 27.42 14.94 -9.30
N ILE A 388 26.93 13.87 -9.92
CA ILE A 388 26.18 12.81 -9.24
C ILE A 388 26.90 11.49 -9.44
N LEU A 389 27.31 10.85 -8.36
CA LEU A 389 27.88 9.51 -8.39
C LEU A 389 27.07 8.60 -7.46
N LYS A 390 26.41 7.60 -8.04
CA LYS A 390 25.67 6.55 -7.33
C LYS A 390 26.30 5.20 -7.64
N ILE A 391 26.74 4.49 -6.61
CA ILE A 391 27.35 3.17 -6.73
C ILE A 391 26.71 2.25 -5.70
N HIS A 392 25.97 1.25 -6.18
CA HIS A 392 25.30 0.24 -5.35
C HIS A 392 25.90 -1.13 -5.65
N GLY A 393 26.39 -1.79 -4.61
CA GLY A 393 27.04 -3.09 -4.68
C GLY A 393 28.57 -3.00 -4.51
N ARG A 394 29.18 -4.15 -4.19
CA ARG A 394 30.60 -4.24 -3.85
C ARG A 394 31.49 -4.07 -5.08
N LEU A 395 32.45 -3.16 -4.95
CA LEU A 395 33.49 -2.93 -5.96
C LEU A 395 34.88 -3.29 -5.43
N HIS A 396 35.78 -3.65 -6.34
CA HIS A 396 37.21 -3.74 -6.02
C HIS A 396 37.90 -2.42 -6.36
N LEU A 397 38.42 -1.76 -5.32
CA LEU A 397 39.22 -0.54 -5.45
C LEU A 397 40.68 -0.86 -5.79
N PRO A 398 41.40 0.07 -6.45
CA PRO A 398 42.80 -0.10 -6.77
C PRO A 398 43.66 -0.12 -5.48
N GLN A 399 44.88 -0.64 -5.59
CA GLN A 399 45.86 -0.62 -4.49
C GLN A 399 46.43 0.80 -4.25
N SER A 400 46.40 1.65 -5.26
CA SER A 400 46.78 3.07 -5.22
C SER A 400 45.58 3.98 -4.92
N GLU A 401 45.83 5.27 -4.62
CA GLU A 401 44.76 6.22 -4.27
C GLU A 401 43.83 6.52 -5.46
N LEU A 402 42.53 6.24 -5.27
CA LEU A 402 41.48 6.56 -6.23
C LEU A 402 41.29 8.08 -6.39
N TYR A 403 41.18 8.56 -7.63
CA TYR A 403 40.79 9.95 -7.90
C TYR A 403 39.26 10.11 -7.93
N LEU A 404 38.72 11.05 -7.13
CA LEU A 404 37.30 11.46 -7.16
C LEU A 404 37.12 12.87 -7.77
N PRO A 405 36.11 13.09 -8.64
CA PRO A 405 35.85 14.41 -9.23
C PRO A 405 35.52 15.50 -8.21
N ARG A 406 36.02 16.72 -8.46
CA ARG A 406 35.92 17.85 -7.50
C ARG A 406 34.54 18.53 -7.44
N LYS A 407 33.71 18.38 -8.48
CA LYS A 407 32.39 19.03 -8.59
C LYS A 407 31.24 18.14 -8.12
N LEU A 408 31.54 17.05 -7.42
CA LEU A 408 30.50 16.16 -6.88
C LEU A 408 29.59 16.92 -5.92
N ARG A 409 28.28 16.80 -6.15
CA ARG A 409 27.17 17.28 -5.33
C ARG A 409 26.50 16.14 -4.57
N LEU A 410 26.41 14.95 -5.18
CA LEU A 410 26.00 13.72 -4.52
C LEU A 410 27.10 12.66 -4.66
N LEU A 411 27.52 12.11 -3.52
CA LEU A 411 28.29 10.88 -3.46
C LEU A 411 27.48 9.84 -2.68
N ASP A 412 26.86 8.91 -3.41
CA ASP A 412 26.13 7.76 -2.90
C ASP A 412 26.93 6.51 -3.26
N TRP A 413 27.58 5.91 -2.28
CA TRP A 413 28.44 4.75 -2.47
C TRP A 413 28.26 3.77 -1.30
N ASN A 414 27.22 2.96 -1.43
CA ASN A 414 26.91 1.92 -0.45
C ASN A 414 27.94 0.79 -0.53
N GLU A 415 28.22 0.17 0.62
CA GLU A 415 29.22 -0.89 0.76
C GLU A 415 30.63 -0.45 0.31
N TYR A 416 31.02 0.81 0.60
CA TYR A 416 32.32 1.32 0.22
C TYR A 416 33.44 0.46 0.85
N PRO A 417 34.37 -0.08 0.04
CA PRO A 417 35.20 -1.20 0.48
C PRO A 417 36.46 -0.76 1.26
N SER A 418 36.89 0.49 1.15
CA SER A 418 38.09 1.00 1.83
C SER A 418 37.80 1.58 3.21
N LYS A 419 38.84 1.66 4.03
CA LYS A 419 38.78 2.16 5.42
C LYS A 419 38.68 3.67 5.54
N CYS A 420 39.03 4.41 4.49
CA CYS A 420 39.01 5.86 4.44
C CYS A 420 38.79 6.34 3.00
N LEU A 421 38.24 7.54 2.81
CA LEU A 421 38.20 8.19 1.50
C LEU A 421 39.61 8.63 1.07
N PRO A 422 39.86 8.81 -0.24
CA PRO A 422 41.16 9.23 -0.74
C PRO A 422 41.63 10.57 -0.16
N CYS A 423 42.93 10.72 0.13
CA CYS A 423 43.48 11.94 0.73
C CYS A 423 43.32 13.19 -0.17
N ASN A 424 43.18 12.98 -1.48
CA ASN A 424 42.97 14.04 -2.47
C ASN A 424 41.48 14.48 -2.60
N PHE A 425 40.57 13.87 -1.83
CA PHE A 425 39.14 14.12 -1.90
C PHE A 425 38.80 15.59 -1.60
N LYS A 426 37.85 16.14 -2.36
CA LYS A 426 37.37 17.52 -2.22
C LYS A 426 35.85 17.50 -2.08
N ALA A 427 35.34 18.19 -1.06
CA ALA A 427 33.93 18.18 -0.69
C ALA A 427 33.26 19.57 -0.76
N GLU A 428 33.90 20.55 -1.42
CA GLU A 428 33.44 21.95 -1.51
C GLU A 428 32.02 22.08 -2.09
N CYS A 429 31.71 21.27 -3.10
CA CYS A 429 30.42 21.26 -3.80
C CYS A 429 29.47 20.19 -3.26
N LEU A 430 29.89 19.38 -2.29
CA LEU A 430 29.15 18.21 -1.84
C LEU A 430 27.95 18.64 -1.00
N ILE A 431 26.76 18.19 -1.39
CA ILE A 431 25.47 18.50 -0.75
C ILE A 431 24.98 17.29 0.03
N GLU A 432 25.10 16.10 -0.56
CA GLU A 432 24.70 14.85 0.06
C GLU A 432 25.84 13.82 0.00
N LEU A 433 26.11 13.19 1.15
CA LEU A 433 27.06 12.09 1.29
C LEU A 433 26.33 10.88 1.88
N ILE A 434 26.22 9.81 1.10
CA ILE A 434 25.56 8.56 1.46
C ILE A 434 26.57 7.43 1.28
N MET A 435 26.94 6.77 2.37
CA MET A 435 27.91 5.67 2.36
C MET A 435 27.47 4.57 3.33
N GLU A 436 26.26 4.06 3.14
CA GLU A 436 25.67 3.04 4.01
C GLU A 436 26.46 1.72 3.95
N SER A 437 26.47 0.97 5.06
CA SER A 437 27.09 -0.36 5.16
C SER A 437 28.57 -0.41 4.72
N SER A 438 29.32 0.66 4.96
CA SER A 438 30.70 0.80 4.47
C SER A 438 31.74 0.20 5.41
N ASN A 439 32.91 -0.17 4.86
CA ASN A 439 34.10 -0.59 5.61
C ASN A 439 34.92 0.57 6.18
N LEU A 440 34.37 1.79 6.14
CA LEU A 440 35.03 2.99 6.64
C LEU A 440 35.31 2.84 8.15
N GLU A 441 36.56 3.05 8.54
CA GLU A 441 36.92 3.27 9.94
C GLU A 441 36.90 4.77 10.28
N LYS A 442 37.15 5.61 9.28
CA LYS A 442 37.15 7.09 9.32
C LYS A 442 36.78 7.64 7.94
N LEU A 443 36.12 8.80 7.86
CA LEU A 443 35.73 9.39 6.57
C LEU A 443 36.92 9.96 5.80
N TRP A 444 37.63 10.93 6.38
CA TRP A 444 38.80 11.59 5.79
C TRP A 444 39.72 12.16 6.87
N GLU A 445 40.97 12.45 6.49
CA GLU A 445 41.95 13.10 7.36
C GLU A 445 41.89 14.63 7.27
N GLY A 446 42.07 15.30 8.42
CA GLY A 446 42.05 16.75 8.53
C GLY A 446 40.66 17.38 8.40
N THR A 447 40.65 18.71 8.17
CA THR A 447 39.42 19.49 7.99
C THR A 447 39.16 19.74 6.51
N LEU A 448 37.91 19.56 6.08
CA LEU A 448 37.48 19.86 4.72
C LEU A 448 36.48 21.03 4.69
N PRO A 449 36.47 21.84 3.62
CA PRO A 449 35.43 22.83 3.38
C PRO A 449 34.12 22.14 2.97
N ILE A 450 33.29 21.78 3.95
CA ILE A 450 32.00 21.07 3.76
C ILE A 450 30.78 21.99 3.95
N GLY A 451 30.94 23.29 3.67
CA GLY A 451 29.89 24.29 3.89
C GLY A 451 28.62 24.07 3.08
N SER A 452 28.70 23.35 1.96
CA SER A 452 27.54 23.01 1.11
C SER A 452 26.78 21.76 1.58
N LEU A 453 27.38 20.97 2.50
CA LEU A 453 26.84 19.67 2.91
C LEU A 453 25.57 19.86 3.73
N LYS A 454 24.48 19.22 3.29
CA LYS A 454 23.17 19.20 3.94
C LYS A 454 22.83 17.86 4.57
N LYS A 455 23.32 16.75 3.98
CA LYS A 455 22.96 15.40 4.42
C LYS A 455 24.19 14.51 4.50
N MET A 456 24.33 13.82 5.62
CA MET A 456 25.35 12.79 5.85
C MET A 456 24.68 11.51 6.34
N ARG A 457 24.76 10.44 5.56
CA ARG A 457 24.22 9.13 5.92
C ARG A 457 25.30 8.06 5.86
N MET A 458 25.49 7.38 6.98
CA MET A 458 26.54 6.37 7.21
C MET A 458 25.95 5.10 7.83
N SER A 459 24.63 4.92 7.78
CA SER A 459 23.89 3.85 8.43
C SER A 459 24.52 2.47 8.20
N ASP A 460 24.52 1.62 9.21
CA ASP A 460 25.10 0.27 9.23
C ASP A 460 26.62 0.19 8.92
N SER A 461 27.36 1.30 8.99
CA SER A 461 28.83 1.30 8.88
C SER A 461 29.48 0.82 10.19
N ILE A 462 29.45 -0.48 10.43
CA ILE A 462 29.83 -1.12 11.72
C ILE A 462 31.29 -0.90 12.14
N TYR A 463 32.18 -0.52 11.21
CA TYR A 463 33.60 -0.28 11.48
C TYR A 463 33.92 1.18 11.76
N LEU A 464 32.97 2.10 11.54
CA LEU A 464 33.18 3.53 11.72
C LEU A 464 33.44 3.83 13.20
N LYS A 465 34.60 4.44 13.50
CA LYS A 465 35.04 4.71 14.88
C LYS A 465 34.77 6.15 15.30
N GLU A 466 34.98 7.09 14.38
CA GLU A 466 34.85 8.52 14.62
C GLU A 466 34.33 9.25 13.38
N LEU A 467 33.61 10.34 13.61
CA LEU A 467 33.25 11.31 12.56
C LEU A 467 34.33 12.40 12.43
N PRO A 468 34.47 13.03 11.26
CA PRO A 468 35.37 14.16 11.06
C PRO A 468 34.88 15.41 11.81
N ASP A 469 35.74 16.43 11.90
CA ASP A 469 35.31 17.75 12.38
C ASP A 469 34.24 18.35 11.44
N LEU A 470 33.10 18.71 12.03
CA LEU A 470 31.93 19.27 11.33
C LEU A 470 31.81 20.79 11.51
N SER A 471 32.84 21.46 12.04
CA SER A 471 32.84 22.91 12.30
C SER A 471 32.50 23.76 11.07
N ASN A 472 32.89 23.31 9.88
CA ASN A 472 32.60 23.97 8.60
C ASN A 472 31.24 23.58 7.98
N ALA A 473 30.50 22.62 8.56
CA ALA A 473 29.26 22.08 8.00
C ALA A 473 28.03 22.93 8.37
N ILE A 474 28.10 24.24 8.11
CA ILE A 474 27.09 25.22 8.55
C ILE A 474 25.68 25.00 7.98
N ASN A 475 25.57 24.25 6.88
CA ASN A 475 24.31 23.92 6.22
C ASN A 475 23.83 22.49 6.50
N LEU A 476 24.49 21.74 7.40
CA LEU A 476 24.15 20.34 7.67
C LEU A 476 22.80 20.24 8.38
N GLU A 477 21.86 19.54 7.75
CA GLU A 477 20.47 19.38 8.19
C GLU A 477 20.19 17.97 8.74
N GLU A 478 20.82 16.93 8.18
CA GLU A 478 20.53 15.54 8.53
C GLU A 478 21.82 14.72 8.71
N ILE A 479 21.92 14.01 9.85
CA ILE A 479 22.96 13.02 10.15
C ILE A 479 22.31 11.70 10.54
N TYR A 480 22.67 10.63 9.83
CA TYR A 480 22.21 9.27 10.09
C TYR A 480 23.42 8.36 10.33
N LEU A 481 23.52 7.82 11.55
CA LEU A 481 24.54 6.87 11.99
C LEU A 481 23.89 5.62 12.62
N ASP A 482 22.61 5.37 12.34
CA ASP A 482 21.92 4.19 12.83
C ASP A 482 22.69 2.91 12.43
N GLY A 483 22.83 1.95 13.34
CA GLY A 483 23.62 0.73 13.12
C GLY A 483 25.16 0.90 13.16
N CYS A 484 25.69 2.11 13.39
CA CYS A 484 27.14 2.34 13.51
C CYS A 484 27.70 1.87 14.88
N THR A 485 27.84 0.56 15.04
CA THR A 485 28.16 -0.08 16.34
C THR A 485 29.55 0.23 16.90
N SER A 486 30.50 0.72 16.10
CA SER A 486 31.87 1.04 16.56
C SER A 486 32.13 2.49 16.93
N VAL A 487 31.17 3.39 16.72
CA VAL A 487 31.32 4.81 17.05
C VAL A 487 31.39 4.97 18.57
N VAL A 488 32.49 5.55 19.06
CA VAL A 488 32.73 5.70 20.51
C VAL A 488 32.35 7.10 21.00
N THR A 489 32.61 8.13 20.19
CA THR A 489 32.35 9.54 20.51
C THR A 489 31.95 10.32 19.27
N LEU A 490 31.11 11.34 19.47
CA LEU A 490 30.80 12.33 18.42
C LEU A 490 31.75 13.54 18.53
N PRO A 491 32.07 14.21 17.41
CA PRO A 491 32.96 15.38 17.41
C PRO A 491 32.32 16.55 18.14
N PHE A 492 33.14 17.35 18.84
CA PHE A 492 32.68 18.51 19.62
C PHE A 492 31.88 19.52 18.77
N SER A 493 32.23 19.64 17.48
CA SER A 493 31.55 20.50 16.51
C SER A 493 30.05 20.24 16.35
N ILE A 494 29.57 19.04 16.69
CA ILE A 494 28.14 18.69 16.61
C ILE A 494 27.28 19.54 17.57
N GLN A 495 27.90 20.14 18.60
CA GLN A 495 27.20 20.96 19.59
C GLN A 495 26.55 22.22 19.01
N ASN A 496 27.06 22.74 17.88
CA ASN A 496 26.64 24.03 17.34
C ASN A 496 26.40 23.96 15.82
N LEU A 497 25.59 22.99 15.39
CA LEU A 497 25.13 22.90 14.01
C LEU A 497 23.77 23.61 13.88
N PRO A 498 23.72 24.83 13.30
CA PRO A 498 22.56 25.71 13.41
C PRO A 498 21.34 25.22 12.63
N LYS A 499 21.53 24.34 11.64
CA LYS A 499 20.46 23.80 10.79
C LYS A 499 20.18 22.32 11.02
N LEU A 500 20.82 21.67 11.97
CA LEU A 500 20.65 20.23 12.17
C LEU A 500 19.23 19.92 12.67
N ARG A 501 18.45 19.25 11.81
CA ARG A 501 17.06 18.86 12.02
C ARG A 501 16.92 17.39 12.40
N LYS A 502 17.75 16.51 11.87
CA LYS A 502 17.68 15.07 12.15
C LYS A 502 19.03 14.52 12.59
N LEU A 503 19.04 13.83 13.72
CA LEU A 503 20.21 13.10 14.23
C LEU A 503 19.78 11.70 14.67
N ASP A 504 20.15 10.70 13.88
CA ASP A 504 19.88 9.30 14.19
C ASP A 504 21.17 8.60 14.64
N LEU A 505 21.14 8.03 15.85
CA LEU A 505 22.22 7.26 16.47
C LEU A 505 21.73 5.89 16.92
N GLU A 506 20.63 5.39 16.37
CA GLU A 506 20.08 4.09 16.74
C GLU A 506 21.16 2.98 16.65
N ASN A 507 21.20 2.07 17.62
CA ASN A 507 22.14 0.96 17.70
C ASN A 507 23.64 1.35 17.66
N CYS A 508 24.01 2.59 18.02
CA CYS A 508 25.40 2.99 18.28
C CYS A 508 25.89 2.40 19.63
N THR A 509 26.07 1.07 19.69
CA THR A 509 26.27 0.32 20.95
C THR A 509 27.55 0.65 21.72
N LYS A 510 28.61 1.16 21.07
CA LYS A 510 29.85 1.59 21.73
C LYS A 510 29.89 3.07 22.09
N LEU A 511 28.86 3.86 21.76
CA LEU A 511 28.83 5.28 22.06
C LEU A 511 28.80 5.47 23.58
N GLU A 512 29.87 6.04 24.15
CA GLU A 512 29.98 6.17 25.61
C GLU A 512 29.52 7.53 26.12
N ASN A 513 29.81 8.60 25.35
CA ASN A 513 29.56 9.97 25.75
C ASN A 513 28.94 10.78 24.62
N PHE A 514 27.98 11.61 24.99
CA PHE A 514 27.47 12.67 24.12
C PHE A 514 28.12 14.01 24.53
N PRO A 515 28.43 14.92 23.59
CA PRO A 515 29.00 16.22 23.93
C PRO A 515 28.14 17.02 24.93
N THR A 516 28.76 17.74 25.85
CA THR A 516 28.06 18.57 26.85
C THR A 516 27.69 19.94 26.29
N HIS A 517 26.56 20.51 26.70
CA HIS A 517 26.11 21.84 26.27
C HIS A 517 25.73 21.98 24.79
N VAL A 518 24.92 21.04 24.29
CA VAL A 518 24.52 20.98 22.89
C VAL A 518 23.41 22.00 22.59
N ASN A 519 23.58 22.79 21.53
CA ASN A 519 22.61 23.78 21.04
C ASN A 519 22.09 23.36 19.66
N LEU A 520 21.03 22.55 19.64
CA LEU A 520 20.38 22.07 18.41
C LEU A 520 18.98 22.68 18.28
N GLU A 521 18.93 23.99 18.04
CA GLU A 521 17.69 24.78 18.01
C GLU A 521 16.68 24.29 16.95
N SER A 522 17.18 23.67 15.87
CA SER A 522 16.39 23.18 14.73
C SER A 522 16.04 21.69 14.78
N LEU A 523 16.37 20.97 15.87
CA LEU A 523 16.21 19.51 15.91
C LEU A 523 14.72 19.09 15.93
N GLU A 524 14.34 18.34 14.91
CA GLU A 524 13.01 17.75 14.71
C GLU A 524 13.00 16.26 15.04
N TYR A 525 14.11 15.54 14.80
CA TYR A 525 14.22 14.10 15.06
C TYR A 525 15.53 13.78 15.77
N PHE A 526 15.43 13.06 16.89
CA PHE A 526 16.59 12.59 17.65
C PHE A 526 16.38 11.17 18.17
N SER A 527 17.24 10.23 17.75
CA SER A 527 17.19 8.83 18.20
C SER A 527 18.50 8.42 18.88
N LEU A 528 18.37 7.80 20.06
CA LEU A 528 19.43 7.15 20.83
C LEU A 528 19.08 5.68 21.15
N ARG A 529 18.12 5.10 20.42
CA ARG A 529 17.67 3.72 20.60
C ARG A 529 18.84 2.75 20.55
N GLY A 530 18.94 1.78 21.47
CA GLY A 530 20.00 0.77 21.47
C GLY A 530 21.42 1.28 21.77
N CYS A 531 21.61 2.53 22.24
CA CYS A 531 22.90 3.08 22.66
C CYS A 531 23.36 2.53 24.02
N SER A 532 23.66 1.23 24.09
CA SER A 532 23.79 0.45 25.32
C SER A 532 24.99 0.75 26.21
N ARG A 533 25.95 1.59 25.79
CA ARG A 533 27.09 2.07 26.61
C ARG A 533 27.03 3.56 26.93
N LEU A 534 26.03 4.28 26.42
CA LEU A 534 25.92 5.70 26.65
C LEU A 534 25.74 5.95 28.15
N ARG A 535 26.60 6.77 28.75
CA ARG A 535 26.65 6.95 30.22
C ARG A 535 25.80 8.11 30.72
N ASN A 536 25.49 9.09 29.86
CA ASN A 536 24.73 10.29 30.22
C ASN A 536 23.81 10.71 29.07
N PHE A 537 22.64 11.26 29.39
CA PHE A 537 21.78 11.91 28.41
C PHE A 537 22.37 13.28 27.97
N PRO A 538 22.26 13.68 26.70
CA PRO A 538 22.67 14.99 26.22
C PRO A 538 22.03 16.16 27.00
N GLN A 539 22.83 17.10 27.49
CA GLN A 539 22.31 18.38 28.01
C GLN A 539 22.08 19.36 26.86
N ILE A 540 20.84 19.42 26.36
CA ILE A 540 20.46 20.25 25.21
C ILE A 540 19.77 21.53 25.72
N HIS A 541 20.39 22.70 25.55
CA HIS A 541 20.02 23.93 26.29
C HIS A 541 18.89 24.77 25.67
N LYS A 542 18.56 24.54 24.39
CA LYS A 542 17.58 25.34 23.67
C LYS A 542 16.89 24.51 22.58
N TYR A 543 15.63 24.17 22.83
CA TYR A 543 14.72 23.57 21.86
C TYR A 543 13.72 24.63 21.41
N THR A 544 13.86 25.12 20.17
CA THR A 544 13.02 26.19 19.62
C THR A 544 12.40 25.83 18.27
N SER A 545 12.41 24.55 17.88
CA SER A 545 11.85 24.14 16.60
C SER A 545 10.37 24.53 16.52
N SER A 546 10.01 25.28 15.48
CA SER A 546 8.64 25.62 15.12
C SER A 546 7.87 24.43 14.52
N HIS A 547 8.58 23.34 14.21
CA HIS A 547 8.06 22.09 13.64
C HIS A 547 8.34 20.99 14.65
N GLY A 548 7.29 20.47 15.29
CA GLY A 548 7.43 19.72 16.55
C GLY A 548 8.36 18.51 16.52
N THR A 549 8.82 18.07 17.69
CA THR A 549 10.01 17.23 17.85
C THR A 549 9.67 15.77 18.20
N ALA A 550 10.40 14.83 17.62
CA ALA A 550 10.39 13.40 17.95
C ALA A 550 11.69 13.01 18.68
N ILE A 551 11.54 12.45 19.89
CA ILE A 551 12.66 11.94 20.70
C ILE A 551 12.44 10.43 20.93
N GLU A 552 13.43 9.63 20.55
CA GLU A 552 13.39 8.18 20.68
C GLU A 552 14.61 7.69 21.48
N VAL A 553 14.37 7.06 22.63
CA VAL A 553 15.41 6.51 23.52
C VAL A 553 14.98 5.14 24.02
N GLU A 554 15.86 4.15 23.89
CA GLU A 554 15.61 2.78 24.32
C GLU A 554 16.96 2.12 24.66
N ASP A 555 16.96 1.23 25.65
CA ASP A 555 18.10 0.34 25.96
C ASP A 555 19.47 1.00 26.26
N CYS A 556 19.50 2.26 26.68
CA CYS A 556 20.77 2.93 27.05
C CYS A 556 21.31 2.49 28.43
N PHE A 557 22.63 2.55 28.66
CA PHE A 557 23.23 2.16 29.96
C PHE A 557 22.74 3.03 31.12
N TRP A 558 22.71 4.36 30.93
CA TRP A 558 22.12 5.27 31.90
C TRP A 558 20.63 4.96 32.14
N ASN A 559 19.94 4.36 31.16
CA ASN A 559 18.53 4.02 31.32
C ASN A 559 18.27 2.91 32.34
N LYS A 560 19.23 2.02 32.53
CA LYS A 560 19.12 0.82 33.37
C LYS A 560 19.63 1.07 34.80
N ASN A 561 20.39 2.14 35.04
CA ASN A 561 21.13 2.36 36.29
C ASN A 561 20.73 3.61 37.08
N LEU A 562 19.54 4.20 36.83
CA LEU A 562 19.00 5.32 37.61
C LEU A 562 17.89 4.83 38.56
N PRO A 563 18.19 4.18 39.71
CA PRO A 563 17.19 3.93 40.73
C PRO A 563 16.84 5.25 41.44
N GLY A 564 15.57 5.65 41.40
CA GLY A 564 15.04 6.72 42.26
C GLY A 564 15.32 8.18 41.84
N SER A 565 15.80 8.45 40.62
CA SER A 565 15.88 9.83 40.09
C SER A 565 15.05 10.00 38.83
N ASP A 566 14.13 10.96 38.91
CA ASP A 566 13.19 11.44 37.89
C ASP A 566 13.86 11.66 36.51
N TYR A 567 13.53 10.84 35.50
CA TYR A 567 14.01 11.01 34.12
C TYR A 567 13.59 12.35 33.52
N LEU A 568 12.43 12.85 33.95
CA LEU A 568 12.01 14.21 33.62
C LEU A 568 12.61 15.24 34.54
N GLY A 569 13.10 14.88 35.72
CA GLY A 569 14.12 15.66 36.40
C GLY A 569 15.29 16.00 35.45
N CYS A 570 15.75 15.05 34.62
CA CYS A 570 16.78 15.30 33.60
C CYS A 570 16.25 16.08 32.38
N LEU A 571 15.13 15.69 31.77
CA LEU A 571 14.56 16.41 30.61
C LEU A 571 14.08 17.84 30.96
N ILE A 572 13.51 18.05 32.15
CA ILE A 572 13.07 19.35 32.69
C ILE A 572 14.29 20.19 33.15
N ARG A 573 15.32 19.59 33.78
CA ARG A 573 16.61 20.30 34.04
C ARG A 573 17.31 20.70 32.73
N CYS A 574 17.06 19.97 31.64
CA CYS A 574 17.51 20.34 30.29
C CYS A 574 16.61 21.39 29.60
N LYS A 575 15.63 22.00 30.30
CA LYS A 575 14.76 23.06 29.73
C LYS A 575 14.06 22.67 28.41
N VAL A 576 13.77 21.38 28.21
CA VAL A 576 12.92 20.96 27.08
C VAL A 576 11.52 21.54 27.31
N ARG A 577 10.98 22.29 26.34
CA ARG A 577 9.60 22.78 26.39
C ARG A 577 8.65 21.64 25.98
N PRO A 578 7.86 21.07 26.91
CA PRO A 578 7.01 19.91 26.61
C PRO A 578 5.93 20.21 25.56
N GLU A 579 5.62 21.51 25.36
CA GLU A 579 4.60 22.01 24.45
C GLU A 579 4.86 21.68 22.98
N HIS A 580 6.12 21.43 22.59
CA HIS A 580 6.52 21.13 21.21
C HIS A 580 6.86 19.65 20.95
N LEU A 581 6.77 18.80 21.97
CA LEU A 581 7.05 17.38 21.85
C LEU A 581 5.92 16.70 21.07
N VAL A 582 6.21 16.11 19.91
CA VAL A 582 5.24 15.42 19.04
C VAL A 582 5.29 13.91 19.25
N ARG A 583 6.48 13.34 19.47
CA ARG A 583 6.65 11.90 19.71
C ARG A 583 7.65 11.67 20.84
N LEU A 584 7.27 10.80 21.78
CA LEU A 584 8.11 10.37 22.89
C LEU A 584 8.16 8.84 22.95
N VAL A 585 9.31 8.25 22.67
CA VAL A 585 9.54 6.80 22.82
C VAL A 585 10.61 6.60 23.88
N LEU A 586 10.22 5.96 24.99
CA LEU A 586 11.07 5.64 26.15
C LEU A 586 10.84 4.17 26.52
N ARG A 587 11.52 3.23 25.84
CA ARG A 587 11.32 1.78 26.08
C ARG A 587 12.38 1.14 26.98
N GLY A 588 11.97 0.10 27.72
CA GLY A 588 12.89 -0.75 28.50
C GLY A 588 13.46 -0.11 29.78
N ASN A 589 12.79 0.88 30.36
CA ASN A 589 13.33 1.65 31.48
C ASN A 589 12.98 1.05 32.85
N MET A 590 13.84 1.21 33.85
CA MET A 590 13.55 0.83 35.25
C MET A 590 12.72 1.89 36.02
N LEU A 591 11.97 2.73 35.30
CA LEU A 591 11.25 3.86 35.85
C LEU A 591 10.05 3.43 36.69
N GLU A 592 9.97 3.89 37.94
CA GLU A 592 8.76 3.73 38.77
C GLU A 592 7.66 4.75 38.39
N LYS A 593 8.08 5.95 37.98
CA LYS A 593 7.25 7.10 37.60
C LYS A 593 7.96 7.99 36.57
N LEU A 594 7.21 8.61 35.67
CA LEU A 594 7.76 9.48 34.61
C LEU A 594 7.97 10.94 35.06
N TRP A 595 6.91 11.63 35.53
CA TRP A 595 6.92 13.00 36.07
C TRP A 595 5.81 13.19 37.12
N GLU A 596 5.91 14.24 37.93
CA GLU A 596 4.84 14.71 38.81
C GLU A 596 3.97 15.80 38.15
N GLY A 597 2.65 15.70 38.33
CA GLY A 597 1.67 16.68 37.86
C GLY A 597 1.45 16.75 36.34
N ALA A 598 0.52 17.63 35.93
CA ALA A 598 0.09 17.78 34.53
C ALA A 598 1.05 18.67 33.71
N GLN A 599 1.74 18.06 32.74
CA GLN A 599 2.65 18.74 31.82
C GLN A 599 1.92 19.25 30.56
N SER A 600 2.27 20.45 30.07
CA SER A 600 1.68 21.01 28.84
C SER A 600 2.22 20.28 27.60
N LEU A 601 1.59 19.15 27.23
CA LEU A 601 1.98 18.28 26.11
C LEU A 601 1.09 18.49 24.87
N GLY A 602 0.75 19.74 24.58
CA GLY A 602 -0.26 20.10 23.58
C GLY A 602 0.05 19.59 22.15
N SER A 603 1.32 19.42 21.78
CA SER A 603 1.71 18.88 20.47
C SER A 603 1.91 17.36 20.43
N LEU A 604 1.82 16.66 21.57
CA LEU A 604 2.17 15.23 21.65
C LEU A 604 1.12 14.40 20.91
N VAL A 605 1.57 13.67 19.89
CA VAL A 605 0.78 12.78 19.04
C VAL A 605 1.01 11.32 19.44
N LYS A 606 2.26 10.94 19.70
CA LYS A 606 2.61 9.53 20.00
C LYS A 606 3.45 9.39 21.26
N MET A 607 3.10 8.43 22.11
CA MET A 607 3.84 8.08 23.31
C MET A 607 4.02 6.56 23.44
N ASP A 608 5.24 6.11 23.69
CA ASP A 608 5.57 4.70 23.86
C ASP A 608 6.51 4.49 25.06
N LEU A 609 6.00 3.82 26.10
CA LEU A 609 6.72 3.46 27.31
C LEU A 609 6.89 1.93 27.44
N SER A 610 6.87 1.19 26.34
CA SER A 610 6.88 -0.28 26.39
C SER A 610 8.12 -0.83 27.09
N GLY A 611 7.99 -1.91 27.86
CA GLY A 611 9.08 -2.53 28.61
C GLY A 611 9.52 -1.73 29.84
N CYS A 612 8.80 -0.68 30.25
CA CYS A 612 9.04 -0.02 31.53
C CYS A 612 8.50 -0.88 32.70
N GLU A 613 9.21 -1.97 33.03
CA GLU A 613 8.69 -3.00 33.94
C GLU A 613 8.39 -2.51 35.35
N ASN A 614 9.06 -1.46 35.82
CA ASN A 614 8.85 -0.86 37.15
C ASN A 614 7.75 0.20 37.18
N LEU A 615 7.18 0.60 36.03
CA LEU A 615 6.23 1.70 35.97
C LEU A 615 4.96 1.33 36.74
N THR A 616 4.69 2.07 37.82
CA THR A 616 3.58 1.76 38.73
C THR A 616 2.29 2.49 38.36
N GLU A 617 2.40 3.66 37.74
CA GLU A 617 1.28 4.49 37.30
C GLU A 617 1.55 5.14 35.93
N VAL A 618 0.48 5.35 35.15
CA VAL A 618 0.55 6.12 33.91
C VAL A 618 0.70 7.60 34.26
N PRO A 619 1.61 8.35 33.61
CA PRO A 619 1.75 9.79 33.86
C PRO A 619 0.44 10.55 33.60
N ASP A 620 0.30 11.74 34.20
CA ASP A 620 -0.84 12.61 33.91
C ASP A 620 -0.74 13.15 32.47
N LEU A 621 -1.60 12.61 31.60
CA LEU A 621 -1.71 12.96 30.19
C LEU A 621 -2.89 13.92 29.92
N SER A 622 -3.49 14.53 30.95
CA SER A 622 -4.70 15.36 30.81
C SER A 622 -4.58 16.55 29.84
N LYS A 623 -3.35 17.02 29.61
CA LYS A 623 -3.04 18.13 28.69
C LYS A 623 -2.46 17.65 27.35
N ALA A 624 -2.32 16.35 27.11
CA ALA A 624 -1.85 15.77 25.84
C ALA A 624 -3.01 15.61 24.84
N ILE A 625 -3.73 16.70 24.57
CA ILE A 625 -5.01 16.68 23.83
C ILE A 625 -4.92 16.16 22.39
N ASN A 626 -3.72 16.11 21.81
CA ASN A 626 -3.46 15.64 20.45
C ASN A 626 -2.95 14.20 20.37
N LEU A 627 -2.85 13.48 21.50
CA LEU A 627 -2.31 12.13 21.54
C LEU A 627 -3.24 11.16 20.79
N ASP A 628 -2.74 10.52 19.74
CA ASP A 628 -3.44 9.52 18.93
C ASP A 628 -2.98 8.08 19.21
N PHE A 629 -1.78 7.91 19.75
CA PHE A 629 -1.21 6.59 20.02
C PHE A 629 -0.46 6.52 21.36
N LEU A 630 -0.90 5.60 22.23
CA LEU A 630 -0.28 5.31 23.52
C LEU A 630 0.08 3.82 23.62
N GLN A 631 1.36 3.53 23.84
CA GLN A 631 1.90 2.17 23.97
C GLN A 631 2.56 1.98 25.34
N LEU A 632 2.12 0.99 26.11
CA LEU A 632 2.54 0.65 27.47
C LEU A 632 2.78 -0.87 27.60
N ASN A 633 3.14 -1.55 26.52
CA ASN A 633 3.34 -3.01 26.52
C ASN A 633 4.42 -3.41 27.54
N ASP A 634 4.32 -4.59 28.15
CA ASP A 634 5.28 -5.13 29.12
C ASP A 634 5.54 -4.23 30.36
N CYS A 635 4.64 -3.29 30.69
CA CYS A 635 4.69 -2.52 31.94
C CYS A 635 4.19 -3.37 33.12
N LYS A 636 5.00 -4.37 33.52
CA LYS A 636 4.61 -5.43 34.46
C LYS A 636 4.20 -4.95 35.86
N SER A 637 4.68 -3.80 36.31
CA SER A 637 4.31 -3.22 37.62
C SER A 637 3.06 -2.35 37.61
N LEU A 638 2.49 -2.07 36.42
CA LEU A 638 1.33 -1.19 36.28
C LEU A 638 0.07 -1.88 36.81
N VAL A 639 -0.57 -1.29 37.82
CA VAL A 639 -1.75 -1.89 38.49
C VAL A 639 -3.07 -1.31 37.98
N THR A 640 -3.11 0.01 37.75
CA THR A 640 -4.31 0.74 37.32
C THR A 640 -3.98 1.86 36.34
N VAL A 641 -4.94 2.22 35.49
CA VAL A 641 -4.88 3.41 34.62
C VAL A 641 -5.75 4.52 35.23
N PRO A 642 -5.26 5.77 35.37
CA PRO A 642 -6.04 6.87 35.93
C PRO A 642 -7.20 7.29 35.02
N SER A 643 -8.29 7.78 35.60
CA SER A 643 -9.47 8.28 34.85
C SER A 643 -9.17 9.50 33.99
N THR A 644 -8.07 10.22 34.26
CA THR A 644 -7.58 11.34 33.44
C THR A 644 -7.29 10.95 32.00
N ILE A 645 -7.05 9.65 31.71
CA ILE A 645 -6.94 9.14 30.35
C ILE A 645 -8.17 9.48 29.50
N GLY A 646 -9.36 9.62 30.13
CA GLY A 646 -10.60 10.00 29.47
C GLY A 646 -10.60 11.38 28.80
N SER A 647 -9.61 12.23 29.08
CA SER A 647 -9.41 13.50 28.38
C SER A 647 -8.83 13.37 26.96
N LEU A 648 -8.26 12.20 26.62
CA LEU A 648 -7.56 11.93 25.37
C LEU A 648 -8.52 11.61 24.23
N ASN A 649 -9.39 12.57 23.87
CA ASN A 649 -10.47 12.35 22.91
C ASN A 649 -10.01 12.00 21.49
N LYS A 650 -8.75 12.31 21.13
CA LYS A 650 -8.12 11.98 19.84
C LYS A 650 -7.37 10.65 19.83
N LEU A 651 -7.28 9.94 20.97
CA LEU A 651 -6.56 8.67 21.07
C LEU A 651 -7.23 7.64 20.16
N VAL A 652 -6.51 7.17 19.14
CA VAL A 652 -6.95 6.16 18.17
C VAL A 652 -6.54 4.76 18.61
N LYS A 653 -5.37 4.62 19.21
CA LYS A 653 -4.80 3.30 19.54
C LYS A 653 -4.17 3.27 20.94
N LEU A 654 -4.56 2.26 21.73
CA LEU A 654 -4.06 1.98 23.07
C LEU A 654 -3.53 0.53 23.14
N GLU A 655 -2.25 0.38 23.44
CA GLU A 655 -1.57 -0.92 23.52
C GLU A 655 -0.98 -1.10 24.93
N MET A 656 -1.38 -2.15 25.65
CA MET A 656 -0.91 -2.48 27.00
C MET A 656 -0.76 -4.01 27.17
N LYS A 657 -0.12 -4.66 26.19
CA LYS A 657 0.14 -6.10 26.23
C LYS A 657 1.00 -6.48 27.44
N GLU A 658 0.84 -7.69 27.96
CA GLU A 658 1.68 -8.27 29.02
C GLU A 658 1.84 -7.39 30.28
N CYS A 659 0.88 -6.48 30.53
CA CYS A 659 0.77 -5.74 31.79
C CYS A 659 0.19 -6.66 32.87
N THR A 660 1.00 -7.62 33.33
CA THR A 660 0.56 -8.76 34.15
C THR A 660 -0.07 -8.40 35.50
N ARG A 661 0.22 -7.20 36.06
CA ARG A 661 -0.40 -6.70 37.29
C ARG A 661 -1.61 -5.80 37.08
N LEU A 662 -1.97 -5.47 35.84
CA LEU A 662 -3.12 -4.61 35.56
C LEU A 662 -4.41 -5.28 36.03
N GLU A 663 -5.11 -4.65 36.99
CA GLU A 663 -6.31 -5.23 37.60
C GLU A 663 -7.59 -4.64 37.01
N THR A 664 -7.58 -3.34 36.70
CA THR A 664 -8.76 -2.59 36.21
C THR A 664 -8.38 -1.47 35.25
N LEU A 665 -9.33 -1.11 34.38
CA LEU A 665 -9.34 0.14 33.62
C LEU A 665 -10.51 1.01 34.10
N PRO A 666 -10.45 2.35 33.90
CA PRO A 666 -11.57 3.23 34.23
C PRO A 666 -12.84 2.86 33.44
N THR A 667 -13.99 2.81 34.10
CA THR A 667 -15.28 2.37 33.52
C THR A 667 -16.22 3.52 33.12
N ASP A 668 -15.97 4.73 33.63
CA ASP A 668 -16.81 5.92 33.40
C ASP A 668 -16.16 6.92 32.42
N ILE A 669 -15.52 6.41 31.36
CA ILE A 669 -14.86 7.23 30.33
C ILE A 669 -15.35 6.84 28.93
N ASN A 670 -15.24 7.78 27.99
CA ASN A 670 -15.56 7.52 26.59
C ASN A 670 -14.54 8.18 25.66
N LEU A 671 -13.56 7.40 25.21
CA LEU A 671 -12.54 7.85 24.25
C LEU A 671 -13.10 7.79 22.83
N SER A 672 -13.72 8.87 22.35
CA SER A 672 -14.54 8.91 21.13
C SER A 672 -13.83 8.55 19.82
N SER A 673 -12.49 8.63 19.77
CA SER A 673 -11.69 8.28 18.59
C SER A 673 -10.98 6.95 18.70
N LEU A 674 -11.11 6.23 19.82
CA LEU A 674 -10.36 5.00 20.09
C LEU A 674 -10.89 3.85 19.23
N LYS A 675 -10.06 3.36 18.32
CA LYS A 675 -10.37 2.28 17.38
C LYS A 675 -9.70 0.95 17.75
N THR A 676 -8.50 0.99 18.30
CA THR A 676 -7.72 -0.23 18.58
C THR A 676 -7.29 -0.27 20.04
N VAL A 677 -7.62 -1.38 20.72
CA VAL A 677 -7.26 -1.62 22.11
C VAL A 677 -6.66 -3.00 22.25
N ASN A 678 -5.46 -3.08 22.82
CA ASN A 678 -4.79 -4.35 23.06
C ASN A 678 -4.37 -4.49 24.52
N LEU A 679 -4.97 -5.44 25.22
CA LEU A 679 -4.69 -5.80 26.62
C LEU A 679 -4.29 -7.28 26.72
N GLY A 680 -3.82 -7.90 25.63
CA GLY A 680 -3.40 -9.29 25.61
C GLY A 680 -2.33 -9.57 26.68
N GLY A 681 -2.43 -10.66 27.44
CA GLY A 681 -1.49 -11.02 28.50
C GLY A 681 -1.71 -10.29 29.84
N CYS A 682 -2.73 -9.42 29.95
CA CYS A 682 -3.11 -8.80 31.24
C CYS A 682 -3.79 -9.80 32.17
N SER A 683 -3.01 -10.73 32.73
CA SER A 683 -3.48 -11.91 33.46
C SER A 683 -4.22 -11.65 34.78
N ARG A 684 -4.24 -10.40 35.27
CA ARG A 684 -5.01 -9.97 36.46
C ARG A 684 -6.25 -9.15 36.15
N LEU A 685 -6.50 -8.80 34.89
CA LEU A 685 -7.67 -8.03 34.48
C LEU A 685 -8.93 -8.90 34.56
N LYS A 686 -9.81 -8.63 35.53
CA LYS A 686 -10.99 -9.47 35.82
C LYS A 686 -12.29 -8.98 35.18
N SER A 687 -12.39 -7.68 34.91
CA SER A 687 -13.59 -7.05 34.35
C SER A 687 -13.43 -6.74 32.86
N PHE A 688 -14.52 -6.88 32.12
CA PHE A 688 -14.56 -6.47 30.71
C PHE A 688 -14.48 -4.93 30.61
N PRO A 689 -13.52 -4.34 29.86
CA PRO A 689 -13.35 -2.89 29.83
C PRO A 689 -14.44 -2.19 29.01
N GLN A 690 -15.01 -1.11 29.54
CA GLN A 690 -15.95 -0.24 28.85
C GLN A 690 -15.37 1.18 28.75
N ILE A 691 -14.37 1.36 27.88
CA ILE A 691 -13.59 2.61 27.79
C ILE A 691 -13.95 3.50 26.59
N SER A 692 -14.65 2.94 25.60
CA SER A 692 -15.08 3.65 24.40
C SER A 692 -16.13 2.84 23.63
N ARG A 693 -17.00 3.53 22.88
CA ARG A 693 -17.96 2.93 21.93
C ARG A 693 -17.43 2.83 20.49
N SER A 694 -16.30 3.47 20.17
CA SER A 694 -15.74 3.55 18.82
C SER A 694 -14.74 2.44 18.47
N ILE A 695 -14.52 1.49 19.40
CA ILE A 695 -13.51 0.43 19.24
C ILE A 695 -13.90 -0.46 18.06
N GLU A 696 -12.97 -0.62 17.12
CA GLU A 696 -13.05 -1.53 15.96
C GLU A 696 -12.30 -2.84 16.26
N ASN A 697 -11.11 -2.77 16.87
CA ASN A 697 -10.25 -3.93 17.15
C ASN A 697 -9.95 -4.05 18.65
N PHE A 698 -10.38 -5.15 19.28
CA PHE A 698 -10.25 -5.37 20.72
C PHE A 698 -9.56 -6.71 21.03
N ASN A 699 -8.34 -6.66 21.55
CA ASN A 699 -7.58 -7.83 21.97
C ASN A 699 -7.50 -7.92 23.51
N LEU A 700 -8.00 -9.02 24.05
CA LEU A 700 -8.10 -9.37 25.47
C LEU A 700 -7.56 -10.79 25.73
N ASN A 701 -6.67 -11.30 24.86
CA ASN A 701 -6.09 -12.64 25.00
C ASN A 701 -5.42 -12.82 26.36
N GLY A 702 -5.49 -14.02 26.95
CA GLY A 702 -4.78 -14.35 28.20
C GLY A 702 -5.20 -13.54 29.42
N THR A 703 -6.35 -12.86 29.38
CA THR A 703 -6.87 -12.08 30.52
C THR A 703 -7.59 -12.97 31.53
N ALA A 704 -7.85 -12.43 32.72
CA ALA A 704 -8.64 -13.08 33.78
C ALA A 704 -10.14 -12.72 33.72
N ILE A 705 -10.62 -12.18 32.60
CA ILE A 705 -12.00 -11.74 32.43
C ILE A 705 -12.95 -12.93 32.56
N GLU A 706 -13.97 -12.79 33.42
CA GLU A 706 -14.89 -13.90 33.73
C GLU A 706 -16.14 -13.93 32.85
N LYS A 707 -16.57 -12.78 32.31
CA LYS A 707 -17.78 -12.67 31.48
C LYS A 707 -17.64 -11.60 30.39
N VAL A 708 -18.16 -11.90 29.20
CA VAL A 708 -18.51 -10.89 28.19
C VAL A 708 -19.93 -10.39 28.47
N PRO A 709 -20.14 -9.11 28.83
CA PRO A 709 -21.45 -8.60 29.28
C PRO A 709 -22.42 -8.30 28.12
N CYS A 710 -23.73 -8.21 28.41
CA CYS A 710 -24.77 -7.94 27.38
C CYS A 710 -24.64 -6.56 26.71
N CYS A 711 -24.08 -5.57 27.41
CA CYS A 711 -23.78 -4.24 26.88
C CYS A 711 -22.65 -4.22 25.84
N ILE A 712 -22.09 -5.37 25.42
CA ILE A 712 -21.18 -5.46 24.27
C ILE A 712 -21.82 -4.90 22.98
N GLU A 713 -23.15 -4.93 22.86
CA GLU A 713 -23.89 -4.29 21.76
C GLU A 713 -23.62 -2.79 21.64
N SER A 714 -23.23 -2.13 22.74
CA SER A 714 -22.86 -0.72 22.72
C SER A 714 -21.55 -0.43 21.96
N LEU A 715 -20.73 -1.46 21.69
CA LEU A 715 -19.54 -1.39 20.84
C LEU A 715 -19.92 -1.59 19.37
N SER A 716 -20.79 -0.73 18.85
CA SER A 716 -21.39 -0.87 17.51
C SER A 716 -20.38 -0.84 16.35
N MET A 717 -19.16 -0.33 16.61
CA MET A 717 -18.06 -0.24 15.65
C MET A 717 -17.14 -1.48 15.65
N LEU A 718 -17.31 -2.41 16.60
CA LEU A 718 -16.40 -3.53 16.80
C LEU A 718 -16.43 -4.49 15.61
N THR A 719 -15.26 -4.70 15.00
CA THR A 719 -15.03 -5.61 13.87
C THR A 719 -14.25 -6.85 14.27
N VAL A 720 -13.36 -6.74 15.27
CA VAL A 720 -12.52 -7.84 15.74
C VAL A 720 -12.49 -7.88 17.27
N LEU A 721 -12.86 -9.04 17.84
CA LEU A 721 -12.67 -9.37 19.25
C LEU A 721 -11.80 -10.62 19.39
N THR A 722 -10.72 -10.55 20.16
CA THR A 722 -9.87 -11.71 20.45
C THR A 722 -9.73 -11.89 21.97
N MET A 723 -10.03 -13.09 22.46
CA MET A 723 -10.00 -13.49 23.87
C MET A 723 -9.37 -14.88 24.03
N ARG A 724 -8.34 -15.24 23.25
CA ARG A 724 -7.68 -16.55 23.33
C ARG A 724 -7.11 -16.84 24.71
N CYS A 725 -7.05 -18.10 25.12
CA CYS A 725 -6.44 -18.55 26.37
C CYS A 725 -7.00 -17.87 27.64
N CYS A 726 -8.22 -17.31 27.60
CA CYS A 726 -8.87 -16.72 28.77
C CYS A 726 -9.47 -17.81 29.66
N LYS A 727 -8.63 -18.48 30.46
CA LYS A 727 -9.00 -19.66 31.25
C LYS A 727 -10.09 -19.43 32.30
N ARG A 728 -10.35 -18.17 32.68
CA ARG A 728 -11.40 -17.78 33.64
C ARG A 728 -12.71 -17.36 32.99
N LEU A 729 -12.74 -17.22 31.66
CA LEU A 729 -13.94 -16.83 30.95
C LEU A 729 -15.00 -17.93 31.08
N LYS A 730 -16.14 -17.60 31.68
CA LYS A 730 -17.24 -18.55 31.93
C LYS A 730 -18.45 -18.28 31.07
N ASN A 731 -18.76 -17.01 30.77
CA ASN A 731 -19.99 -16.66 30.07
C ASN A 731 -19.71 -15.68 28.91
N ILE A 732 -20.32 -15.96 27.75
CA ILE A 732 -20.33 -15.06 26.60
C ILE A 732 -21.78 -14.67 26.31
N SER A 733 -22.06 -13.37 26.19
CA SER A 733 -23.39 -12.88 25.86
C SER A 733 -23.80 -13.30 24.44
N PRO A 734 -25.02 -13.84 24.22
CA PRO A 734 -25.56 -14.14 22.89
C PRO A 734 -25.64 -12.94 21.95
N ASN A 735 -25.65 -11.73 22.51
CA ASN A 735 -25.70 -10.48 21.76
C ASN A 735 -24.51 -10.29 20.79
N ILE A 736 -23.40 -11.00 21.02
CA ILE A 736 -22.24 -10.98 20.12
C ILE A 736 -22.61 -11.39 18.68
N PHE A 737 -23.59 -12.27 18.49
CA PHE A 737 -24.05 -12.71 17.17
C PHE A 737 -24.97 -11.70 16.47
N ARG A 738 -25.45 -10.67 17.17
CA ARG A 738 -26.30 -9.60 16.60
C ARG A 738 -25.48 -8.43 16.06
N MET A 739 -24.19 -8.36 16.38
CA MET A 739 -23.32 -7.25 16.03
C MET A 739 -23.06 -7.22 14.51
N GLN A 740 -23.57 -6.19 13.83
CA GLN A 740 -23.54 -6.11 12.36
C GLN A 740 -22.13 -5.98 11.78
N ARG A 741 -21.19 -5.40 12.51
CA ARG A 741 -19.81 -5.13 12.04
C ARG A 741 -18.80 -6.16 12.53
N LEU A 742 -19.18 -7.04 13.46
CA LEU A 742 -18.27 -7.99 14.08
C LEU A 742 -17.97 -9.14 13.11
N GLY A 743 -16.90 -8.97 12.35
CA GLY A 743 -16.40 -9.98 11.44
C GLY A 743 -15.68 -11.11 12.15
N LYS A 744 -14.84 -10.80 13.17
CA LYS A 744 -14.01 -11.80 13.84
C LYS A 744 -14.24 -11.83 15.34
N ALA A 745 -14.53 -13.01 15.90
CA ALA A 745 -14.54 -13.24 17.34
C ALA A 745 -13.83 -14.54 17.71
N ASP A 746 -12.85 -14.48 18.59
CA ASP A 746 -11.96 -15.61 18.83
C ASP A 746 -11.79 -15.91 20.32
N PHE A 747 -12.24 -17.09 20.71
CA PHE A 747 -12.24 -17.61 22.07
C PHE A 747 -11.39 -18.89 22.17
N THR A 748 -10.45 -19.13 21.25
CA THR A 748 -9.58 -20.30 21.25
C THR A 748 -8.95 -20.55 22.62
N ASP A 749 -8.94 -21.80 23.10
CA ASP A 749 -8.43 -22.23 24.42
C ASP A 749 -9.15 -21.60 25.64
N CYS A 750 -10.39 -21.12 25.49
CA CYS A 750 -11.24 -20.71 26.62
C CYS A 750 -12.01 -21.89 27.22
N VAL A 751 -11.28 -22.77 27.90
CA VAL A 751 -11.80 -24.05 28.41
C VAL A 751 -12.99 -23.95 29.38
N GLY A 752 -13.19 -22.80 30.03
CA GLY A 752 -14.24 -22.58 31.03
C GLY A 752 -15.56 -22.03 30.49
N VAL A 753 -15.62 -21.70 29.19
CA VAL A 753 -16.76 -21.01 28.58
C VAL A 753 -17.98 -21.93 28.50
N LYS A 754 -19.09 -21.39 29.01
CA LYS A 754 -20.46 -21.86 28.82
C LYS A 754 -21.25 -20.70 28.19
N MET A 755 -22.16 -20.98 27.27
CA MET A 755 -22.97 -19.92 26.67
C MET A 755 -24.23 -19.72 27.50
N ALA A 756 -24.34 -18.58 28.19
CA ALA A 756 -25.53 -18.28 28.97
C ALA A 756 -26.68 -17.90 28.02
N LEU A 757 -27.72 -18.72 27.95
CA LEU A 757 -28.97 -18.37 27.29
C LEU A 757 -29.67 -17.29 28.14
N SER A 758 -29.85 -16.08 27.59
CA SER A 758 -30.77 -15.10 28.19
C SER A 758 -32.21 -15.46 27.82
N ASP A 759 -33.20 -15.02 28.59
CA ASP A 759 -34.62 -15.18 28.24
C ASP A 759 -34.97 -14.59 26.84
N ASP A 760 -34.18 -13.62 26.36
CA ASP A 760 -34.25 -13.04 25.00
C ASP A 760 -33.62 -13.89 23.86
N ALA A 761 -33.05 -15.06 24.16
CA ALA A 761 -32.42 -15.94 23.16
C ALA A 761 -33.45 -16.52 22.17
N SER A 762 -34.73 -16.58 22.56
CA SER A 762 -35.85 -16.96 21.68
C SER A 762 -36.01 -16.04 20.47
N VAL A 763 -35.62 -14.76 20.59
CA VAL A 763 -35.67 -13.75 19.50
C VAL A 763 -34.47 -13.86 18.55
N VAL A 764 -33.35 -14.47 18.97
CA VAL A 764 -32.22 -14.74 18.05
C VAL A 764 -32.64 -15.73 16.96
N ALA A 765 -33.52 -16.68 17.30
CA ALA A 765 -34.10 -17.65 16.37
C ALA A 765 -35.15 -17.06 15.40
N THR A 766 -35.56 -15.80 15.55
CA THR A 766 -36.62 -15.17 14.72
C THR A 766 -36.08 -14.25 13.61
N THR A 767 -34.76 -14.14 13.43
CA THR A 767 -34.22 -13.37 12.29
C THR A 767 -34.51 -14.11 10.99
N SER A 768 -35.19 -13.46 10.04
CA SER A 768 -35.50 -14.04 8.73
C SER A 768 -34.22 -14.52 8.02
N MET A 769 -34.27 -15.73 7.44
CA MET A 769 -33.18 -16.26 6.62
C MET A 769 -32.80 -15.33 5.46
N GLU A 770 -33.75 -14.55 4.94
CA GLU A 770 -33.54 -13.58 3.85
C GLU A 770 -32.68 -12.38 4.31
N ASP A 771 -32.93 -11.86 5.52
CA ASP A 771 -32.13 -10.78 6.15
C ASP A 771 -30.70 -11.24 6.43
N LEU A 772 -30.56 -12.49 6.84
CA LEU A 772 -29.30 -13.19 7.10
C LEU A 772 -28.49 -13.40 5.80
N PHE A 773 -29.14 -13.71 4.67
CA PHE A 773 -28.49 -13.86 3.37
C PHE A 773 -28.08 -12.53 2.72
N SER A 774 -28.78 -11.42 2.97
CA SER A 774 -28.35 -10.09 2.50
C SER A 774 -26.93 -9.71 2.98
N ARG A 775 -26.46 -10.35 4.05
CA ARG A 775 -25.16 -10.10 4.72
C ARG A 775 -23.99 -10.92 4.15
N ILE A 776 -24.24 -12.01 3.42
CA ILE A 776 -23.16 -12.81 2.80
C ILE A 776 -22.68 -12.09 1.53
N GLN A 777 -21.48 -11.51 1.57
CA GLN A 777 -20.78 -10.98 0.40
C GLN A 777 -20.39 -12.12 -0.56
N LEU A 778 -20.67 -11.94 -1.85
CA LEU A 778 -20.18 -12.83 -2.91
C LEU A 778 -18.69 -12.53 -3.09
N HIS A 779 -17.81 -13.29 -2.43
CA HIS A 779 -16.40 -13.28 -2.79
C HIS A 779 -16.24 -14.00 -4.13
N GLY A 780 -15.76 -13.24 -5.13
CA GLY A 780 -15.47 -13.74 -6.47
C GLY A 780 -14.36 -14.81 -6.46
N ASN A 781 -14.38 -15.65 -7.48
CA ASN A 781 -13.45 -16.74 -7.73
C ASN A 781 -11.98 -16.33 -7.48
N LEU A 782 -11.30 -17.04 -6.59
CA LEU A 782 -9.84 -17.07 -6.50
C LEU A 782 -9.36 -18.25 -7.37
N GLU A 783 -9.17 -18.00 -8.66
CA GLU A 783 -8.52 -18.95 -9.58
C GLU A 783 -7.04 -18.64 -9.83
N ASN A 784 -6.42 -17.74 -9.05
CA ASN A 784 -4.97 -17.52 -9.09
C ASN A 784 -4.26 -18.28 -7.98
N GLN A 785 -3.42 -19.26 -8.34
CA GLN A 785 -2.53 -19.99 -7.43
C GLN A 785 -1.37 -19.13 -6.87
N ASP A 786 -1.18 -17.89 -7.34
CA ASP A 786 -0.03 -17.06 -6.95
C ASP A 786 -0.30 -16.02 -5.85
N GLU A 787 -1.49 -15.99 -5.25
CA GLU A 787 -1.75 -15.15 -4.07
C GLU A 787 -1.33 -15.81 -2.74
N PHE A 788 -0.69 -16.98 -2.80
CA PHE A 788 -0.22 -17.72 -1.63
C PHE A 788 1.00 -17.08 -0.94
N LEU A 789 1.84 -16.37 -1.70
CA LEU A 789 3.04 -15.70 -1.16
C LEU A 789 2.78 -14.30 -0.58
N LEU A 790 1.57 -13.74 -0.77
CA LEU A 790 1.08 -12.54 -0.07
C LEU A 790 0.19 -12.88 1.14
N LEU A 791 -0.32 -14.12 1.23
CA LEU A 791 -1.16 -14.60 2.33
C LEU A 791 -0.44 -14.74 3.68
N ALA A 792 0.90 -14.69 3.70
CA ALA A 792 1.68 -14.68 4.94
C ALA A 792 1.93 -13.27 5.52
N GLY A 793 1.49 -12.19 4.85
CA GLY A 793 1.93 -10.82 5.19
C GLY A 793 0.87 -9.72 5.29
N LEU A 794 -0.34 -9.90 4.78
CA LEU A 794 -1.39 -8.86 4.85
C LEU A 794 -2.74 -9.45 5.31
N SER A 795 -3.32 -8.78 6.30
CA SER A 795 -4.64 -9.01 6.88
C SER A 795 -5.76 -8.93 5.83
N LEU A 796 -6.01 -10.02 5.09
CA LEU A 796 -7.29 -10.25 4.45
C LEU A 796 -8.28 -10.62 5.56
N GLY A 797 -9.02 -9.62 6.02
CA GLY A 797 -10.13 -9.79 6.94
C GLY A 797 -11.13 -10.78 6.36
N ARG A 798 -11.16 -12.00 6.89
CA ARG A 798 -12.23 -12.97 6.66
C ARG A 798 -13.00 -13.10 7.96
N GLU A 799 -14.32 -13.02 7.86
CA GLU A 799 -15.20 -13.04 9.02
C GLU A 799 -15.29 -14.46 9.59
N TYR A 800 -14.90 -14.70 10.84
CA TYR A 800 -14.98 -16.03 11.46
C TYR A 800 -15.08 -15.98 12.99
N PHE A 801 -15.72 -17.00 13.55
CA PHE A 801 -15.85 -17.20 15.00
C PHE A 801 -15.12 -18.47 15.44
N GLU A 802 -14.15 -18.34 16.33
CA GLU A 802 -13.33 -19.46 16.79
C GLU A 802 -13.63 -19.81 18.24
N PHE A 803 -14.00 -21.07 18.48
CA PHE A 803 -14.16 -21.67 19.80
C PHE A 803 -13.27 -22.90 19.95
N ASN A 804 -12.11 -22.91 19.28
CA ASN A 804 -11.14 -24.00 19.34
C ASN A 804 -10.86 -24.37 20.80
N ASN A 805 -10.92 -25.65 21.12
CA ASN A 805 -10.66 -26.22 22.45
C ASN A 805 -11.56 -25.68 23.60
N CYS A 806 -12.72 -25.09 23.29
CA CYS A 806 -13.72 -24.66 24.29
C CYS A 806 -14.58 -25.85 24.77
N PHE A 807 -13.97 -26.83 25.42
CA PHE A 807 -14.62 -28.11 25.75
C PHE A 807 -15.79 -28.05 26.73
N SER A 808 -16.01 -26.91 27.40
CA SER A 808 -17.16 -26.71 28.31
C SER A 808 -18.43 -26.21 27.61
N LEU A 809 -18.42 -26.02 26.28
CA LEU A 809 -19.62 -25.68 25.53
C LEU A 809 -20.64 -26.83 25.58
N ASP A 810 -21.79 -26.59 26.21
CA ASP A 810 -22.88 -27.55 26.27
C ASP A 810 -23.61 -27.72 24.92
N GLU A 811 -24.53 -28.67 24.86
CA GLU A 811 -25.29 -28.98 23.63
C GLU A 811 -26.16 -27.81 23.18
N ASP A 812 -26.83 -27.14 24.13
CA ASP A 812 -27.68 -25.98 23.87
C ASP A 812 -26.88 -24.79 23.31
N ALA A 813 -25.67 -24.53 23.85
CA ALA A 813 -24.75 -23.51 23.36
C ALA A 813 -24.29 -23.80 21.93
N ARG A 814 -23.91 -25.07 21.65
CA ARG A 814 -23.50 -25.50 20.31
C ARG A 814 -24.67 -25.34 19.32
N GLU A 815 -25.88 -25.70 19.73
CA GLU A 815 -27.07 -25.51 18.91
C GLU A 815 -27.41 -24.03 18.66
N LEU A 816 -27.26 -23.17 19.66
CA LEU A 816 -27.42 -21.72 19.51
C LEU A 816 -26.42 -21.17 18.48
N ILE A 817 -25.13 -21.51 18.59
CA ILE A 817 -24.08 -21.10 17.64
C ILE A 817 -24.42 -21.61 16.22
N LEU A 818 -24.81 -22.89 16.12
CA LEU A 818 -25.23 -23.53 14.88
C LEU A 818 -26.38 -22.81 14.20
N ARG A 819 -27.35 -22.30 14.95
CA ARG A 819 -28.56 -21.65 14.41
C ARG A 819 -28.38 -20.15 14.17
N SER A 820 -27.52 -19.48 14.94
CA SER A 820 -27.51 -18.01 15.03
C SER A 820 -26.46 -17.32 14.15
N TYR A 821 -25.37 -18.00 13.77
CA TYR A 821 -24.26 -17.39 13.06
C TYR A 821 -23.97 -18.05 11.70
N ILE A 822 -23.65 -17.21 10.71
CA ILE A 822 -23.59 -17.58 9.30
C ILE A 822 -22.16 -17.73 8.79
N ASN A 823 -21.25 -16.93 9.35
CA ASN A 823 -19.85 -16.95 8.95
C ASN A 823 -19.15 -18.21 9.46
N PRO A 824 -18.01 -18.58 8.84
CA PRO A 824 -17.14 -19.65 9.31
C PRO A 824 -17.00 -19.72 10.83
N THR A 825 -17.28 -20.88 11.40
CA THR A 825 -17.20 -21.13 12.84
C THR A 825 -16.50 -22.45 13.12
N VAL A 826 -15.61 -22.47 14.13
CA VAL A 826 -14.97 -23.70 14.61
C VAL A 826 -15.33 -23.96 16.06
N LEU A 827 -15.77 -25.18 16.38
CA LEU A 827 -16.15 -25.58 17.75
C LEU A 827 -15.83 -27.06 18.03
N PRO A 828 -15.67 -27.49 19.30
CA PRO A 828 -15.36 -28.88 19.62
C PRO A 828 -16.51 -29.83 19.27
N GLY A 829 -16.18 -30.97 18.66
CA GLY A 829 -17.17 -32.02 18.34
C GLY A 829 -16.62 -33.12 17.43
N GLY A 830 -17.00 -34.37 17.72
CA GLY A 830 -16.52 -35.56 17.01
C GLY A 830 -17.45 -36.10 15.93
N GLU A 831 -18.66 -35.57 15.80
CA GLU A 831 -19.68 -36.05 14.85
C GLU A 831 -20.45 -34.88 14.24
N VAL A 832 -20.87 -35.03 12.97
CA VAL A 832 -21.67 -34.02 12.27
C VAL A 832 -23.06 -33.90 12.94
N PRO A 833 -23.46 -32.71 13.42
CA PRO A 833 -24.73 -32.52 14.13
C PRO A 833 -25.95 -32.95 13.32
N THR A 834 -27.01 -33.42 14.00
CA THR A 834 -28.31 -33.77 13.39
C THR A 834 -29.01 -32.60 12.70
N TYR A 835 -28.58 -31.37 13.02
CA TYR A 835 -28.95 -30.16 12.28
C TYR A 835 -28.63 -30.28 10.78
N PHE A 836 -27.60 -31.01 10.35
CA PHE A 836 -27.29 -31.23 8.93
C PHE A 836 -28.12 -32.40 8.38
N THR A 837 -28.95 -32.12 7.36
CA THR A 837 -29.90 -33.10 6.82
C THR A 837 -29.24 -34.18 5.97
N HIS A 838 -28.14 -33.84 5.29
CA HIS A 838 -27.33 -34.78 4.52
C HIS A 838 -25.99 -34.94 5.23
N ARG A 839 -25.60 -36.17 5.57
CA ARG A 839 -24.42 -36.48 6.38
C ARG A 839 -23.77 -37.75 5.87
N THR A 840 -22.45 -37.83 5.95
CA THR A 840 -21.70 -39.03 5.62
C THR A 840 -20.42 -39.14 6.46
N SER A 841 -19.94 -40.37 6.62
CA SER A 841 -18.56 -40.64 7.06
C SER A 841 -17.64 -40.54 5.85
N GLY A 842 -16.67 -39.63 5.88
CA GLY A 842 -15.77 -39.35 4.76
C GLY A 842 -15.75 -37.87 4.34
N HIS A 843 -15.00 -37.59 3.27
CA HIS A 843 -14.67 -36.24 2.81
C HIS A 843 -15.53 -35.76 1.62
N SER A 844 -16.50 -36.55 1.15
CA SER A 844 -17.35 -36.15 0.02
C SER A 844 -18.76 -36.73 0.14
N LEU A 845 -19.76 -36.01 -0.38
CA LEU A 845 -21.15 -36.45 -0.37
C LEU A 845 -21.92 -35.92 -1.58
N THR A 846 -22.82 -36.75 -2.13
CA THR A 846 -23.69 -36.40 -3.26
C THR A 846 -25.13 -36.25 -2.78
N VAL A 847 -25.76 -35.10 -3.05
CA VAL A 847 -27.16 -34.83 -2.69
C VAL A 847 -28.04 -34.73 -3.93
N LYS A 848 -29.17 -35.45 -3.93
CA LYS A 848 -30.19 -35.33 -4.98
C LYS A 848 -31.18 -34.22 -4.64
N LEU A 849 -31.27 -33.20 -5.50
CA LEU A 849 -32.23 -32.11 -5.32
C LEU A 849 -33.62 -32.47 -5.89
N PRO A 850 -34.72 -32.04 -5.24
CA PRO A 850 -36.08 -32.19 -5.79
C PRO A 850 -36.24 -31.49 -7.14
N LYS A 851 -37.07 -32.06 -8.03
CA LYS A 851 -37.34 -31.46 -9.35
C LYS A 851 -37.95 -30.04 -9.28
N SER A 852 -38.67 -29.72 -8.21
CA SER A 852 -39.24 -28.40 -7.94
C SER A 852 -38.20 -27.33 -7.62
N SER A 853 -37.01 -27.71 -7.13
CA SER A 853 -35.92 -26.78 -6.84
C SER A 853 -35.21 -26.30 -8.11
N LEU A 854 -35.36 -27.02 -9.23
CA LEU A 854 -34.64 -26.79 -10.50
C LEU A 854 -35.05 -25.51 -11.25
N SER A 855 -36.17 -24.89 -10.88
CA SER A 855 -36.72 -23.68 -11.48
C SER A 855 -36.57 -22.42 -10.62
N GLN A 856 -35.88 -22.52 -9.47
CA GLN A 856 -35.66 -21.40 -8.55
C GLN A 856 -34.22 -20.88 -8.69
N GLU A 857 -34.02 -19.56 -8.54
CA GLU A 857 -32.69 -19.01 -8.28
C GLU A 857 -32.21 -19.59 -6.93
N PHE A 858 -31.24 -20.50 -6.95
CA PHE A 858 -30.88 -21.30 -5.76
C PHE A 858 -30.26 -20.45 -4.62
N LEU A 859 -30.70 -20.75 -3.38
CA LEU A 859 -30.59 -19.93 -2.16
C LEU A 859 -29.40 -20.22 -1.21
N GLY A 860 -28.44 -21.07 -1.56
CA GLY A 860 -27.25 -21.34 -0.72
C GLY A 860 -27.38 -22.52 0.24
N PHE A 861 -26.29 -22.87 0.93
CA PHE A 861 -26.17 -24.05 1.79
C PHE A 861 -25.28 -23.80 3.01
N LYS A 862 -25.49 -24.55 4.10
CA LYS A 862 -24.58 -24.64 5.23
C LYS A 862 -23.81 -25.96 5.16
N ALA A 863 -22.48 -25.88 5.27
CA ALA A 863 -21.61 -27.04 5.33
C ALA A 863 -21.02 -27.21 6.73
N CYS A 864 -20.77 -28.46 7.11
CA CYS A 864 -20.07 -28.85 8.33
C CYS A 864 -19.09 -29.98 8.04
N VAL A 865 -17.90 -29.89 8.62
CA VAL A 865 -16.85 -30.90 8.50
C VAL A 865 -16.32 -31.22 9.90
N VAL A 866 -16.16 -32.50 10.20
CA VAL A 866 -15.44 -32.97 11.39
C VAL A 866 -13.97 -33.12 11.00
N VAL A 867 -13.11 -32.33 11.62
CA VAL A 867 -11.67 -32.31 11.36
C VAL A 867 -10.92 -32.88 12.58
N GLU A 868 -10.00 -33.79 12.31
CA GLU A 868 -9.08 -34.39 13.29
C GLU A 868 -7.93 -33.42 13.65
N PRO A 869 -7.38 -33.54 14.89
CA PRO A 869 -6.23 -32.74 15.30
C PRO A 869 -4.97 -33.10 14.50
N LEU A 870 -4.07 -32.13 14.33
CA LEU A 870 -2.79 -32.38 13.66
C LEU A 870 -1.92 -33.33 14.49
N THR A 871 -1.34 -34.32 13.82
CA THR A 871 -0.37 -35.26 14.41
C THR A 871 1.08 -34.82 14.24
N ASN A 872 1.37 -33.88 13.33
CA ASN A 872 2.71 -33.38 13.04
C ASN A 872 2.83 -31.87 13.35
N PRO A 873 3.71 -31.46 14.28
CA PRO A 873 3.86 -30.05 14.70
C PRO A 873 4.59 -29.15 13.69
N ASN A 874 5.11 -29.67 12.57
CA ASN A 874 5.86 -28.89 11.57
C ASN A 874 5.01 -28.33 10.41
N VAL A 875 3.70 -28.59 10.38
CA VAL A 875 2.77 -28.04 9.37
C VAL A 875 2.12 -26.80 9.96
N PHE A 876 2.25 -25.66 9.28
CA PHE A 876 1.63 -24.40 9.68
C PHE A 876 0.64 -23.96 8.60
N LEU A 877 -0.59 -23.62 9.01
CA LEU A 877 -1.66 -22.97 8.23
C LEU A 877 -2.38 -23.90 7.23
N SER A 878 -3.18 -24.84 7.72
CA SER A 878 -4.10 -25.58 6.87
C SER A 878 -5.40 -24.83 6.61
N VAL A 879 -5.78 -24.71 5.33
CA VAL A 879 -7.05 -24.12 4.90
C VAL A 879 -8.01 -25.24 4.52
N LEU A 880 -9.25 -25.17 5.00
CA LEU A 880 -10.30 -26.12 4.61
C LEU A 880 -10.95 -25.63 3.31
N SER A 881 -10.99 -26.48 2.29
CA SER A 881 -11.68 -26.20 1.04
C SER A 881 -12.95 -27.03 0.90
N VAL A 882 -13.98 -26.43 0.29
CA VAL A 882 -15.25 -27.04 -0.08
C VAL A 882 -15.41 -26.89 -1.59
N ARG A 883 -15.14 -27.95 -2.32
CA ARG A 883 -15.45 -28.05 -3.74
C ARG A 883 -16.87 -28.54 -3.92
N TRP A 884 -17.60 -27.95 -4.87
CA TRP A 884 -18.91 -28.42 -5.26
C TRP A 884 -19.00 -28.57 -6.78
N HIS A 885 -19.80 -29.52 -7.24
CA HIS A 885 -20.09 -29.74 -8.65
C HIS A 885 -21.60 -29.86 -8.87
N PHE A 886 -22.15 -29.11 -9.81
CA PHE A 886 -23.56 -29.12 -10.18
C PHE A 886 -23.75 -28.76 -11.65
N ARG A 887 -24.38 -29.64 -12.43
CA ARG A 887 -24.72 -29.43 -13.86
C ARG A 887 -23.55 -29.00 -14.76
N GLY A 888 -22.35 -29.55 -14.53
CA GLY A 888 -21.15 -29.20 -15.31
C GLY A 888 -20.44 -27.92 -14.83
N LEU A 889 -20.97 -27.25 -13.81
CA LEU A 889 -20.30 -26.16 -13.11
C LEU A 889 -19.62 -26.71 -11.86
N SER A 890 -18.47 -26.15 -11.51
CA SER A 890 -17.81 -26.41 -10.23
C SER A 890 -17.30 -25.12 -9.61
N GLY A 891 -17.24 -25.09 -8.29
CA GLY A 891 -16.60 -24.02 -7.55
C GLY A 891 -15.82 -24.58 -6.37
N ILE A 892 -14.80 -23.84 -5.91
CA ILE A 892 -14.04 -24.16 -4.70
C ILE A 892 -14.17 -22.98 -3.74
N LEU A 893 -14.54 -23.27 -2.50
CA LEU A 893 -14.70 -22.29 -1.44
C LEU A 893 -13.68 -22.57 -0.35
N TYR A 894 -12.96 -21.56 0.09
CA TYR A 894 -11.95 -21.68 1.14
C TYR A 894 -12.49 -21.15 2.47
N ILE A 895 -12.55 -22.01 3.47
CA ILE A 895 -12.84 -21.68 4.86
C ILE A 895 -11.51 -21.41 5.55
N ASN A 896 -11.24 -20.13 5.81
CA ASN A 896 -10.06 -19.73 6.57
C ASN A 896 -10.37 -19.85 8.07
N SER A 897 -9.64 -20.70 8.77
CA SER A 897 -9.78 -20.90 10.22
C SER A 897 -8.53 -21.55 10.78
N GLU A 898 -8.25 -21.33 12.06
CA GLU A 898 -7.07 -21.87 12.73
C GLU A 898 -7.30 -23.32 13.21
N ILE A 899 -7.71 -24.21 12.30
CA ILE A 899 -8.00 -25.63 12.58
C ILE A 899 -6.77 -26.43 13.02
N ASP A 900 -5.58 -25.86 12.87
CA ASP A 900 -4.33 -26.43 13.33
C ASP A 900 -4.16 -26.32 14.86
N LEU A 901 -4.90 -25.41 15.50
CA LEU A 901 -4.88 -25.25 16.96
C LEU A 901 -5.77 -26.26 17.69
N CYS A 902 -6.55 -27.05 16.96
CA CYS A 902 -7.47 -28.04 17.50
C CYS A 902 -6.71 -29.21 18.16
N LYS A 903 -7.00 -29.48 19.45
CA LYS A 903 -6.40 -30.57 20.24
C LYS A 903 -7.18 -31.89 20.18
N THR A 904 -8.43 -31.83 19.72
CA THR A 904 -9.35 -32.97 19.54
C THR A 904 -10.08 -32.81 18.22
N ASP A 905 -11.03 -33.71 17.92
CA ASP A 905 -11.96 -33.50 16.82
C ASP A 905 -12.74 -32.19 17.01
N HIS A 906 -12.83 -31.41 15.94
CA HIS A 906 -13.57 -30.15 15.90
C HIS A 906 -14.48 -30.10 14.68
N LEU A 907 -15.59 -29.40 14.84
CA LEU A 907 -16.55 -29.07 13.80
C LEU A 907 -16.17 -27.74 13.17
N VAL A 908 -15.97 -27.72 11.87
CA VAL A 908 -15.76 -26.53 11.05
C VAL A 908 -16.99 -26.32 10.19
N MET A 909 -17.60 -25.15 10.28
CA MET A 909 -18.92 -24.90 9.69
C MET A 909 -18.97 -23.54 9.02
N GLY A 910 -19.69 -23.43 7.91
CA GLY A 910 -19.87 -22.16 7.20
C GLY A 910 -21.10 -22.18 6.31
N SER A 911 -21.63 -20.99 6.00
CA SER A 911 -22.75 -20.82 5.07
C SER A 911 -22.27 -20.19 3.78
N PHE A 912 -22.81 -20.67 2.66
CA PHE A 912 -22.36 -20.29 1.31
C PHE A 912 -23.54 -20.03 0.40
N LYS A 913 -23.35 -19.14 -0.58
CA LYS A 913 -24.30 -18.93 -1.69
C LYS A 913 -23.78 -19.61 -2.95
N PHE A 914 -24.69 -20.06 -3.82
CA PHE A 914 -24.35 -20.37 -5.19
C PHE A 914 -24.14 -19.06 -5.97
N HIS A 915 -23.17 -19.00 -6.87
CA HIS A 915 -22.98 -17.84 -7.75
C HIS A 915 -24.14 -17.72 -8.76
N PRO A 916 -24.52 -16.51 -9.22
CA PRO A 916 -25.62 -16.35 -10.19
C PRO A 916 -25.33 -17.16 -11.46
N ILE A 917 -26.23 -18.09 -11.77
CA ILE A 917 -26.07 -19.01 -12.89
C ILE A 917 -26.45 -18.29 -14.19
N GLY A 918 -25.47 -18.01 -15.04
CA GLY A 918 -25.71 -17.69 -16.45
C GLY A 918 -26.11 -18.95 -17.21
N ALA A 919 -27.29 -18.91 -17.84
CA ALA A 919 -27.93 -19.89 -18.75
C ALA A 919 -27.99 -21.39 -18.31
N PRO A 920 -29.12 -22.09 -18.52
CA PRO A 920 -29.25 -23.50 -18.18
C PRO A 920 -28.30 -24.38 -19.01
N SER A 921 -27.50 -25.18 -18.31
CA SER A 921 -26.71 -26.29 -18.86
C SER A 921 -27.62 -27.39 -19.45
N PRO A 922 -27.25 -28.05 -20.57
CA PRO A 922 -28.01 -29.13 -21.19
C PRO A 922 -27.98 -30.47 -20.43
N LEU A 923 -27.39 -30.52 -19.22
CA LEU A 923 -27.28 -31.73 -18.40
C LEU A 923 -28.52 -31.92 -17.51
N GLU A 924 -29.24 -33.04 -17.67
CA GLU A 924 -30.51 -33.36 -16.99
C GLU A 924 -30.38 -33.97 -15.57
N TYR A 925 -29.19 -34.01 -14.96
CA TYR A 925 -29.00 -34.61 -13.64
C TYR A 925 -29.20 -33.58 -12.49
N ASN A 926 -29.83 -34.03 -11.39
CA ASN A 926 -30.19 -33.22 -10.20
C ASN A 926 -29.24 -33.39 -9.02
N ASP A 927 -28.10 -34.03 -9.25
CA ASP A 927 -27.17 -34.42 -8.21
C ASP A 927 -26.16 -33.27 -8.01
N VAL A 928 -26.00 -32.82 -6.76
CA VAL A 928 -24.94 -31.89 -6.34
C VAL A 928 -23.90 -32.67 -5.59
N GLU A 929 -22.66 -32.64 -6.06
CA GLU A 929 -21.54 -33.29 -5.40
C GLU A 929 -20.77 -32.25 -4.57
N PHE A 930 -20.41 -32.62 -3.33
CA PHE A 930 -19.55 -31.82 -2.47
C PHE A 930 -18.32 -32.65 -2.11
N GLU A 931 -17.15 -32.03 -2.18
CA GLU A 931 -15.86 -32.60 -1.80
C GLU A 931 -15.15 -31.62 -0.85
N PHE A 932 -14.63 -32.15 0.26
CA PHE A 932 -13.98 -31.39 1.30
C PHE A 932 -12.51 -31.82 1.39
N SER A 933 -11.60 -30.87 1.54
CA SER A 933 -10.17 -31.18 1.68
C SER A 933 -9.45 -30.14 2.53
N THR A 934 -8.33 -30.53 3.16
CA THR A 934 -7.42 -29.59 3.83
C THR A 934 -6.18 -29.38 2.99
N ILE A 935 -5.73 -28.14 2.83
CA ILE A 935 -4.58 -27.76 1.98
C ILE A 935 -3.50 -27.18 2.89
N ASP A 936 -2.25 -27.59 2.71
CA ASP A 936 -1.09 -27.07 3.44
C ASP A 936 -0.65 -25.69 2.93
N GLY A 937 -0.49 -24.74 3.86
CA GLY A 937 -0.11 -23.33 3.68
C GLY A 937 1.26 -23.05 3.05
N PHE A 938 2.08 -24.07 2.79
CA PHE A 938 3.44 -23.92 2.23
C PHE A 938 3.77 -24.89 1.08
N SER A 939 2.93 -25.88 0.85
CA SER A 939 3.09 -26.84 -0.23
C SER A 939 1.71 -27.13 -0.79
N ASP A 940 1.51 -27.08 -2.11
CA ASP A 940 0.24 -27.42 -2.79
C ASP A 940 -0.21 -28.89 -2.58
N THR A 941 0.26 -29.56 -1.53
CA THR A 941 -0.07 -30.91 -1.14
C THR A 941 -1.47 -30.93 -0.51
N ILE A 942 -2.43 -31.54 -1.20
CA ILE A 942 -3.78 -31.77 -0.67
C ILE A 942 -3.72 -32.88 0.40
N LEU A 943 -4.04 -32.53 1.65
CA LEU A 943 -4.17 -33.47 2.75
C LEU A 943 -5.65 -33.86 2.90
N PHE A 944 -6.04 -35.01 2.37
CA PHE A 944 -7.37 -35.58 2.60
C PHE A 944 -7.50 -36.28 3.98
N GLN A 945 -6.39 -36.47 4.70
CA GLN A 945 -6.29 -37.40 5.82
C GLN A 945 -6.90 -36.89 7.16
N ARG A 946 -7.41 -35.65 7.23
CA ARG A 946 -7.92 -35.06 8.48
C ARG A 946 -9.44 -35.07 8.63
N ILE A 947 -10.22 -35.52 7.63
CA ILE A 947 -11.69 -35.37 7.64
C ILE A 947 -12.37 -36.68 8.04
N LYS A 948 -13.07 -36.69 9.18
CA LYS A 948 -13.83 -37.85 9.69
C LYS A 948 -15.24 -37.96 9.08
N GLY A 949 -15.86 -36.81 8.81
CA GLY A 949 -17.22 -36.76 8.30
C GLY A 949 -17.58 -35.36 7.83
N CYS A 950 -18.57 -35.30 6.96
CA CYS A 950 -19.09 -34.03 6.44
C CYS A 950 -20.62 -34.06 6.35
N GLY A 951 -21.22 -32.87 6.35
CA GLY A 951 -22.65 -32.71 6.18
C GLY A 951 -23.06 -31.39 5.56
N ILE A 952 -24.20 -31.42 4.89
CA ILE A 952 -24.79 -30.31 4.14
C ILE A 952 -26.24 -30.15 4.57
N ARG A 953 -26.62 -28.89 4.84
CA ARG A 953 -28.01 -28.46 5.00
C ARG A 953 -28.30 -27.40 3.94
N PHE A 954 -29.26 -27.66 3.07
CA PHE A 954 -29.76 -26.62 2.17
C PHE A 954 -30.61 -25.63 2.94
N LEU A 955 -30.47 -24.35 2.62
CA LEU A 955 -31.18 -23.26 3.27
C LEU A 955 -32.25 -22.76 2.27
N ASN A 956 -33.52 -22.74 2.68
CA ASN A 956 -34.72 -22.51 1.86
C ASN A 956 -35.01 -23.57 0.78
N VAL A 957 -35.44 -24.76 1.21
CA VAL A 957 -36.20 -25.67 0.36
C VAL A 957 -37.67 -25.57 0.81
N PRO A 958 -38.61 -25.00 0.02
CA PRO A 958 -40.03 -25.15 0.34
C PRO A 958 -40.36 -26.64 0.27
N SER A 959 -40.99 -27.13 1.35
CA SER A 959 -41.47 -28.51 1.51
C SER A 959 -42.39 -28.97 0.39
#